data_AF-A0A2V9Z3V5-F1
#
_entry.id   AF-A0A2V9Z3V5-F1
#
_cell.length_a   1.000
_cell.length_b   1.000
_cell.length_c   1.000
_cell.angle_alpha   90.00
_cell.angle_beta   90.00
_cell.angle_gamma   90.00
#
_symmetry.space_group_name_H-M   'P 1'
#
loop_
_entity.id
_entity.type
_entity.pdbx_description
1 polymer ?
#
loop_
_entity_poly.entity_id
_entity_poly.type
_entity_poly.pdbx_seq_one_letter_code
_entity_poly.pdbx_strand_id
1 'polypeptide(L)'
;MPRIPIFKLGHGPDQFDRPVLSSYTPQLTLEGLSAGVDNLRHDVYLSPKFVEQMRLQIARLIARHGDVERVLTSDTPTFATAGRAFGNLKPAQARMKSEPAEIKTLLTKLQVAALSRAKAEHNISVDLLARLAVIKFLRAELVGQFAQVLERCRITLRSYEGIRQHTGLELRERVAAFQVGKKAVLRKAGQDLFQSLQEIEKETLARMRRSLFGDTPGTDYRLFINRLVFTDDGRDDYINADHYVMLGNWDRDPDRFPQMREVAGSFLQSLDLGPAAKDPGAVDGWLNSPDNAQELVAGGAPDPSTGHGLAQEARLALWVKLLEEARVMEHVIASYEVMPLLSEYSPRINAQQLKNGLVSREECNRVEKLIRQHGRLSADSLFAAVGRVSGCHGPDRAKIAGRFLRDFLRYHRDLRRLEALNSALDSVNLIGNEKLRELSSVNGTLYEFLLPDEQRPTEEKVLHHVIIKADIRDSTRLTRSLMDRGLNPASYFSLNFFEPVYKLLPKYKAMKVFLEGDAMILALLEKEGEPELAVSRACVLAREMLDIVRGYNHLLERAGLPPLELGIGISYQDSAPLYLMAGEQRIMISDALNESDRLSSCNKRARKAVERLESLFNVYAFQTVSDADAGENADDFMMSYNLNGIRISPAAFAKLQKEISLEPRHLDAPALWGSERYRLHSGLVAVGSDIFRKIVVRESQIPQIDPRNSSFKGWTDRAYYEVCSNPAIYAMLGEEGAAGV
;
A
#
# COMPACT_ATOMS: atom_id res chain seq x y z
N MET A 1 21.46 -43.92 74.26
CA MET A 1 21.75 -42.69 73.48
C MET A 1 20.79 -42.66 72.28
N PRO A 2 20.08 -41.55 72.03
CA PRO A 2 19.04 -41.51 71.01
C PRO A 2 19.62 -41.28 69.61
N ARG A 3 18.97 -41.88 68.61
CA ARG A 3 19.23 -41.67 67.18
C ARG A 3 18.78 -40.26 66.79
N ILE A 4 19.72 -39.45 66.32
CA ILE A 4 19.46 -38.14 65.72
C ILE A 4 18.89 -38.37 64.31
N PRO A 5 17.77 -37.74 63.92
CA PRO A 5 17.23 -37.85 62.58
C PRO A 5 18.08 -37.05 61.59
N ILE A 6 18.41 -37.66 60.45
CA ILE A 6 19.10 -37.02 59.33
C ILE A 6 18.09 -36.08 58.65
N PHE A 7 18.31 -34.77 58.81
CA PHE A 7 17.67 -33.76 57.98
C PHE A 7 18.16 -33.91 56.53
N LYS A 8 17.24 -34.13 55.59
CA LYS A 8 17.52 -33.96 54.15
C LYS A 8 17.79 -32.48 53.91
N LEU A 9 19.07 -32.11 53.80
CA LEU A 9 19.47 -30.80 53.28
C LEU A 9 18.95 -30.64 51.85
N GLY A 10 18.44 -29.44 51.56
CA GLY A 10 17.86 -29.06 50.28
C GLY A 10 18.83 -29.26 49.12
N HIS A 11 18.27 -29.68 47.98
CA HIS A 11 18.98 -29.77 46.71
C HIS A 11 19.39 -28.37 46.24
N GLY A 12 20.66 -28.21 45.88
CA GLY A 12 21.21 -26.97 45.33
C GLY A 12 20.74 -26.70 43.89
N PRO A 13 20.98 -25.49 43.37
CA PRO A 13 20.49 -25.03 42.06
C PRO A 13 21.06 -25.76 40.83
N ASP A 14 22.10 -26.59 40.99
CA ASP A 14 22.84 -27.24 39.88
C ASP A 14 22.28 -28.61 39.42
N GLN A 15 21.10 -29.05 39.88
CA GLN A 15 20.69 -30.46 39.71
C GLN A 15 19.55 -30.74 38.73
N PHE A 16 18.99 -29.73 38.05
CA PHE A 16 17.86 -29.90 37.15
C PHE A 16 18.18 -29.43 35.73
N ASP A 17 17.68 -30.17 34.73
CA ASP A 17 17.87 -29.83 33.32
C ASP A 17 17.33 -28.43 33.00
N ARG A 18 18.14 -27.65 32.28
CA ARG A 18 17.76 -26.31 31.81
C ARG A 18 16.51 -26.39 30.94
N PRO A 19 15.48 -25.55 31.17
CA PRO A 19 14.28 -25.58 30.35
C PRO A 19 14.59 -25.13 28.92
N VAL A 20 14.02 -25.82 27.94
CA VAL A 20 14.13 -25.45 26.52
C VAL A 20 12.98 -24.53 26.17
N LEU A 21 13.27 -23.23 26.03
CA LEU A 21 12.25 -22.22 25.74
C LEU A 21 12.19 -21.90 24.25
N SER A 22 10.97 -21.81 23.74
CA SER A 22 10.69 -21.30 22.40
C SER A 22 10.67 -19.77 22.40
N SER A 23 11.15 -19.13 21.32
CA SER A 23 11.14 -17.67 21.17
C SER A 23 10.30 -17.26 19.96
N TYR A 24 9.55 -16.17 20.09
CA TYR A 24 8.72 -15.63 19.03
C TYR A 24 8.73 -14.09 19.07
N THR A 25 8.97 -13.47 17.90
CA THR A 25 8.92 -12.00 17.75
C THR A 25 7.86 -11.65 16.70
N PRO A 26 6.77 -10.97 17.08
CA PRO A 26 5.75 -10.53 16.14
C PRO A 26 6.33 -9.50 15.16
N GLN A 27 6.23 -9.78 13.86
CA GLN A 27 6.62 -8.84 12.81
C GLN A 27 5.70 -8.98 11.59
N LEU A 28 5.44 -7.86 10.92
CA LEU A 28 4.73 -7.79 9.65
C LEU A 28 5.54 -6.91 8.70
N THR A 29 6.06 -7.51 7.63
CA THR A 29 6.77 -6.80 6.56
C THR A 29 5.92 -6.77 5.29
N LEU A 30 5.93 -5.63 4.61
CA LEU A 30 5.30 -5.45 3.31
C LEU A 30 6.43 -5.30 2.27
N GLU A 31 6.70 -6.37 1.53
CA GLU A 31 7.80 -6.44 0.57
C GLU A 31 7.29 -6.33 -0.87
N GLY A 32 8.06 -5.66 -1.73
CA GLY A 32 7.74 -5.52 -3.14
C GLY A 32 6.49 -4.67 -3.44
N LEU A 33 6.12 -3.76 -2.52
CA LEU A 33 5.04 -2.80 -2.72
C LEU A 33 5.59 -1.40 -2.98
N SER A 34 4.98 -0.68 -3.92
CA SER A 34 5.29 0.72 -4.20
C SER A 34 4.71 1.62 -3.10
N ALA A 35 5.46 2.64 -2.71
CA ALA A 35 4.92 3.69 -1.84
C ALA A 35 3.90 4.54 -2.62
N GLY A 36 2.93 5.09 -1.89
CA GLY A 36 1.92 6.01 -2.39
C GLY A 36 2.46 7.42 -2.59
N VAL A 37 1.54 8.35 -2.81
CA VAL A 37 1.83 9.76 -3.17
C VAL A 37 2.69 10.48 -2.12
N ASP A 38 2.60 10.09 -0.85
CA ASP A 38 3.38 10.67 0.24
C ASP A 38 4.78 10.05 0.43
N ASN A 39 5.16 9.06 -0.38
CA ASN A 39 6.41 8.29 -0.29
C ASN A 39 6.68 7.60 1.07
N LEU A 40 5.67 7.53 1.95
CA LEU A 40 5.79 6.95 3.28
C LEU A 40 4.84 5.78 3.47
N ARG A 41 3.64 5.87 2.91
CA ARG A 41 2.55 4.92 3.10
C ARG A 41 2.08 4.36 1.77
N HIS A 42 1.48 3.18 1.79
CA HIS A 42 0.83 2.58 0.63
C HIS A 42 -0.57 3.14 0.47
N ASP A 43 -0.85 3.70 -0.69
CA ASP A 43 -2.18 4.21 -1.03
C ASP A 43 -3.12 3.06 -1.35
N VAL A 44 -4.21 2.98 -0.60
CA VAL A 44 -5.22 1.93 -0.75
C VAL A 44 -6.57 2.54 -1.00
N TYR A 45 -7.25 2.01 -2.01
CA TYR A 45 -8.64 2.32 -2.32
C TYR A 45 -9.51 1.09 -2.12
N LEU A 46 -10.51 1.19 -1.24
CA LEU A 46 -11.49 0.12 -1.02
C LEU A 46 -12.73 0.38 -1.88
N SER A 47 -13.36 -0.71 -2.33
CA SER A 47 -14.66 -0.69 -3.02
C SER A 47 -15.66 0.29 -2.37
N PRO A 48 -16.22 1.24 -3.14
CA PRO A 48 -17.26 2.15 -2.64
C PRO A 48 -18.50 1.39 -2.14
N LYS A 49 -18.93 0.36 -2.87
CA LYS A 49 -20.06 -0.49 -2.46
C LYS A 49 -19.76 -1.20 -1.14
N PHE A 50 -18.55 -1.72 -0.97
CA PHE A 50 -18.13 -2.33 0.29
C PHE A 50 -18.15 -1.31 1.43
N VAL A 51 -17.55 -0.13 1.22
CA VAL A 51 -17.48 0.93 2.22
C VAL A 51 -18.88 1.35 2.69
N GLU A 52 -19.78 1.67 1.76
CA GLU A 52 -21.15 2.10 2.09
C GLU A 52 -21.96 1.00 2.79
N GLN A 53 -21.89 -0.24 2.30
CA GLN A 53 -22.61 -1.35 2.93
C GLN A 53 -22.06 -1.66 4.32
N MET A 54 -20.74 -1.66 4.50
CA MET A 54 -20.12 -1.91 5.80
C MET A 54 -20.43 -0.81 6.81
N ARG A 55 -20.43 0.47 6.41
CA ARG A 55 -20.88 1.57 7.27
C ARG A 55 -22.28 1.35 7.80
N LEU A 56 -23.21 0.97 6.93
CA LEU A 56 -24.60 0.70 7.31
C LEU A 56 -24.69 -0.46 8.31
N GLN A 57 -23.95 -1.55 8.09
CA GLN A 57 -23.97 -2.70 8.99
C GLN A 57 -23.32 -2.38 10.35
N ILE A 58 -22.21 -1.64 10.37
CA ILE A 58 -21.57 -1.18 11.61
C ILE A 58 -22.51 -0.26 12.39
N ALA A 59 -23.20 0.68 11.72
CA ALA A 59 -24.17 1.56 12.36
C ALA A 59 -25.33 0.78 13.01
N ARG A 60 -25.88 -0.24 12.32
CA ARG A 60 -26.91 -1.12 12.88
C ARG A 60 -26.43 -1.89 14.10
N LEU A 61 -25.23 -2.44 14.01
CA LEU A 61 -24.62 -3.22 15.07
C LEU A 61 -24.32 -2.36 16.32
N ILE A 62 -23.91 -1.10 16.13
CA ILE A 62 -23.81 -0.10 17.20
C ILE A 62 -25.18 0.23 17.79
N ALA A 63 -26.20 0.48 16.94
CA ALA A 63 -27.54 0.81 17.39
C ALA A 63 -28.18 -0.33 18.23
N ARG A 64 -27.92 -1.58 17.85
CA ARG A 64 -28.33 -2.78 18.60
C ARG A 64 -27.68 -2.84 19.97
N HIS A 65 -26.35 -2.82 20.01
CA HIS A 65 -25.60 -2.94 21.26
C HIS A 65 -25.86 -1.74 22.19
N GLY A 66 -26.30 -0.61 21.63
CA GLY A 66 -26.72 0.59 22.32
C GLY A 66 -28.19 0.68 22.73
N ASP A 67 -29.05 -0.28 22.34
CA ASP A 67 -30.52 -0.23 22.53
C ASP A 67 -31.19 1.07 22.03
N VAL A 68 -30.71 1.58 20.88
CA VAL A 68 -31.25 2.79 20.23
C VAL A 68 -31.93 2.53 18.88
N GLU A 69 -32.06 1.28 18.45
CA GLU A 69 -32.81 0.92 17.21
C GLU A 69 -34.23 1.48 17.20
N ARG A 70 -34.92 1.46 18.35
CA ARG A 70 -36.29 2.01 18.49
C ARG A 70 -36.34 3.53 18.38
N VAL A 71 -35.27 4.21 18.80
CA VAL A 71 -35.14 5.67 18.65
C VAL A 71 -35.05 5.98 17.16
N LEU A 72 -34.20 5.25 16.43
CA LEU A 72 -33.96 5.49 15.00
C LEU A 72 -35.10 5.03 14.07
N THR A 73 -35.93 4.08 14.49
CA THR A 73 -37.08 3.57 13.70
C THR A 73 -38.37 4.36 13.92
N SER A 74 -38.41 5.25 14.92
CA SER A 74 -39.56 6.13 15.19
C SER A 74 -39.80 7.20 14.10
N ASP A 75 -38.88 7.31 13.13
CA ASP A 75 -38.88 8.22 11.97
C ASP A 75 -39.58 7.67 10.70
N THR A 76 -40.50 6.71 10.78
CA THR A 76 -41.44 6.50 9.64
C THR A 76 -42.74 7.29 9.85
N PRO A 77 -42.90 8.48 9.25
CA PRO A 77 -44.21 9.10 9.13
C PRO A 77 -45.04 8.21 8.20
N THR A 78 -46.01 7.50 8.77
CA THR A 78 -47.13 6.94 8.02
C THR A 78 -47.90 8.08 7.38
N PHE A 79 -47.54 8.46 6.15
CA PHE A 79 -48.49 9.01 5.20
C PHE A 79 -49.43 7.88 4.77
N ALA A 80 -50.32 7.49 5.68
CA ALA A 80 -51.51 6.73 5.33
C ALA A 80 -52.48 7.73 4.68
N THR A 81 -52.35 7.90 3.37
CA THR A 81 -53.47 8.37 2.56
C THR A 81 -54.65 7.47 2.83
N ALA A 82 -55.74 8.08 3.30
CA ALA A 82 -57.03 7.42 3.47
C ALA A 82 -57.43 6.74 2.15
N GLY A 83 -57.44 5.42 2.17
CA GLY A 83 -57.93 4.56 1.10
C GLY A 83 -58.41 3.26 1.71
N ARG A 84 -59.70 3.20 2.05
CA ARG A 84 -60.40 1.97 2.44
C ARG A 84 -60.37 0.99 1.25
N ALA A 85 -59.68 -0.14 1.40
CA ALA A 85 -60.01 -1.37 0.67
C ALA A 85 -59.46 -2.59 1.41
N PHE A 86 -60.30 -3.62 1.48
CA PHE A 86 -60.17 -4.83 2.26
C PHE A 86 -58.99 -5.72 1.83
N GLY A 87 -58.34 -6.36 2.80
CA GLY A 87 -57.41 -7.46 2.53
C GLY A 87 -56.68 -7.94 3.78
N ASN A 88 -57.15 -9.03 4.37
CA ASN A 88 -56.46 -9.76 5.43
C ASN A 88 -55.06 -10.17 4.96
N LEU A 89 -54.03 -9.47 5.43
CA LEU A 89 -52.65 -9.94 5.35
C LEU A 89 -52.08 -10.00 6.76
N LYS A 90 -51.83 -11.24 7.20
CA LYS A 90 -51.07 -11.56 8.41
C LYS A 90 -49.76 -10.76 8.42
N PRO A 91 -49.28 -10.27 9.57
CA PRO A 91 -47.97 -9.64 9.63
C PRO A 91 -46.94 -10.68 9.24
N ALA A 92 -46.35 -10.52 8.06
CA ALA A 92 -45.23 -11.33 7.63
C ALA A 92 -44.06 -11.04 8.58
N GLN A 93 -43.82 -11.96 9.51
CA GLN A 93 -42.52 -12.14 10.14
C GLN A 93 -41.52 -12.54 9.04
N ALA A 94 -41.12 -11.58 8.22
CA ALA A 94 -39.90 -11.69 7.46
C ALA A 94 -38.77 -11.68 8.49
N ARG A 95 -38.33 -12.88 8.88
CA ARG A 95 -37.06 -13.07 9.59
C ARG A 95 -36.02 -12.26 8.84
N MET A 96 -35.57 -11.14 9.41
CA MET A 96 -34.39 -10.42 8.97
C MET A 96 -33.29 -11.48 8.81
N LYS A 97 -32.79 -11.67 7.57
CA LYS A 97 -31.62 -12.53 7.35
C LYS A 97 -30.55 -12.09 8.35
N SER A 98 -29.95 -13.04 9.05
CA SER A 98 -29.08 -12.74 10.19
C SER A 98 -27.96 -11.79 9.76
N GLU A 99 -27.96 -10.56 10.27
CA GLU A 99 -26.97 -9.52 9.98
C GLU A 99 -25.50 -9.97 10.06
N PRO A 100 -25.09 -10.89 10.98
CA PRO A 100 -23.75 -11.45 10.97
C PRO A 100 -23.38 -12.12 9.63
N ALA A 101 -24.35 -12.71 8.92
CA ALA A 101 -24.14 -13.36 7.64
C ALA A 101 -23.87 -12.35 6.51
N GLU A 102 -24.41 -11.13 6.60
CA GLU A 102 -24.20 -10.08 5.59
C GLU A 102 -22.79 -9.47 5.72
N ILE A 103 -22.37 -9.13 6.94
CA ILE A 103 -21.00 -8.67 7.23
C ILE A 103 -19.97 -9.71 6.79
N LYS A 104 -20.18 -10.96 7.19
CA LYS A 104 -19.29 -12.08 6.85
C LYS A 104 -19.18 -12.26 5.34
N THR A 105 -20.29 -12.19 4.61
CA THR A 105 -20.31 -12.32 3.15
C THR A 105 -19.52 -11.21 2.48
N LEU A 106 -19.72 -9.94 2.87
CA LEU A 106 -19.03 -8.80 2.27
C LEU A 106 -17.52 -8.84 2.51
N LEU A 107 -17.10 -9.09 3.76
CA LEU A 107 -15.70 -9.23 4.12
C LEU A 107 -15.04 -10.41 3.37
N THR A 108 -15.74 -11.54 3.26
CA THR A 108 -15.24 -12.71 2.51
C THR A 108 -15.02 -12.37 1.04
N LYS A 109 -16.02 -11.76 0.36
CA LYS A 109 -15.91 -11.40 -1.06
C LYS A 109 -14.71 -10.49 -1.33
N LEU A 110 -14.53 -9.45 -0.52
CA LEU A 110 -13.42 -8.50 -0.68
C LEU A 110 -12.06 -9.15 -0.41
N GLN A 111 -11.92 -9.91 0.67
CA GLN A 111 -10.63 -10.53 1.04
C GLN A 111 -10.26 -11.69 0.10
N VAL A 112 -11.23 -12.44 -0.41
CA VAL A 112 -11.01 -13.45 -1.46
C VAL A 112 -10.53 -12.77 -2.75
N ALA A 113 -11.15 -11.65 -3.15
CA ALA A 113 -10.71 -10.89 -4.32
C ALA A 113 -9.27 -10.36 -4.15
N ALA A 114 -8.93 -9.84 -2.97
CA ALA A 114 -7.58 -9.38 -2.66
C ALA A 114 -6.54 -10.51 -2.72
N LEU A 115 -6.87 -11.69 -2.17
CA LEU A 115 -5.98 -12.85 -2.21
C LEU A 115 -5.77 -13.39 -3.64
N SER A 116 -6.83 -13.40 -4.45
CA SER A 116 -6.73 -13.75 -5.88
C SER A 116 -5.86 -12.75 -6.64
N ARG A 117 -5.98 -11.45 -6.35
CA ARG A 117 -5.13 -10.39 -6.92
C ARG A 117 -3.66 -10.59 -6.51
N ALA A 118 -3.40 -10.84 -5.24
CA ALA A 118 -2.06 -11.14 -4.75
C ALA A 118 -1.43 -12.33 -5.50
N LYS A 119 -2.25 -13.35 -5.85
CA LYS A 119 -1.79 -14.49 -6.64
C LYS A 119 -1.45 -14.09 -8.08
N ALA A 120 -2.28 -13.26 -8.72
CA ALA A 120 -2.03 -12.76 -10.07
C ALA A 120 -0.76 -11.91 -10.16
N GLU A 121 -0.48 -11.10 -9.14
CA GLU A 121 0.73 -10.27 -9.04
C GLU A 121 1.94 -11.04 -8.48
N HIS A 122 1.78 -12.32 -8.14
CA HIS A 122 2.82 -13.14 -7.48
C HIS A 122 3.42 -12.51 -6.21
N ASN A 123 2.66 -11.67 -5.50
CA ASN A 123 3.12 -10.96 -4.31
C ASN A 123 2.11 -11.08 -3.16
N ILE A 124 2.47 -11.84 -2.12
CA ILE A 124 1.62 -12.06 -0.93
C ILE A 124 1.41 -10.79 -0.09
N SER A 125 2.34 -9.82 -0.16
CA SER A 125 2.23 -8.53 0.54
C SER A 125 0.98 -7.75 0.11
N VAL A 126 0.46 -7.99 -1.08
CA VAL A 126 -0.80 -7.40 -1.56
C VAL A 126 -2.00 -7.86 -0.72
N ASP A 127 -2.05 -9.15 -0.32
CA ASP A 127 -3.09 -9.67 0.58
C ASP A 127 -2.92 -9.12 2.00
N LEU A 128 -1.67 -8.98 2.48
CA LEU A 128 -1.38 -8.35 3.78
C LEU A 128 -1.84 -6.89 3.82
N LEU A 129 -1.51 -6.13 2.78
CA LEU A 129 -1.93 -4.74 2.64
C LEU A 129 -3.46 -4.62 2.64
N ALA A 130 -4.16 -5.52 1.93
CA ALA A 130 -5.62 -5.55 1.92
C ALA A 130 -6.21 -5.78 3.32
N ARG A 131 -5.63 -6.71 4.09
CA ARG A 131 -6.08 -7.01 5.46
C ARG A 131 -5.83 -5.85 6.42
N LEU A 132 -4.67 -5.21 6.32
CA LEU A 132 -4.37 -3.98 7.06
C LEU A 132 -5.39 -2.90 6.72
N ALA A 133 -5.66 -2.66 5.44
CA ALA A 133 -6.63 -1.67 4.99
C ALA A 133 -8.04 -1.95 5.52
N VAL A 134 -8.51 -3.20 5.48
CA VAL A 134 -9.81 -3.60 6.03
C VAL A 134 -9.86 -3.34 7.55
N ILE A 135 -8.85 -3.75 8.32
CA ILE A 135 -8.84 -3.52 9.77
C ILE A 135 -8.79 -2.02 10.10
N LYS A 136 -7.95 -1.25 9.39
CA LYS A 136 -7.85 0.20 9.56
C LYS A 136 -9.20 0.87 9.31
N PHE A 137 -9.88 0.48 8.23
CA PHE A 137 -11.22 0.94 7.89
C PHE A 137 -12.25 0.60 8.97
N LEU A 138 -12.31 -0.67 9.40
CA LEU A 138 -13.27 -1.12 10.42
C LEU A 138 -13.07 -0.40 11.77
N ARG A 139 -11.82 -0.18 12.20
CA ARG A 139 -11.52 0.60 13.42
C ARG A 139 -12.00 2.04 13.32
N ALA A 140 -11.70 2.71 12.21
CA ALA A 140 -12.13 4.09 11.98
C ALA A 140 -13.65 4.20 11.95
N GLU A 141 -14.33 3.28 11.27
CA GLU A 141 -15.79 3.29 11.16
C GLU A 141 -16.50 2.90 12.46
N LEU A 142 -15.95 2.03 13.32
CA LEU A 142 -16.54 1.77 14.64
C LEU A 142 -16.71 3.07 15.44
N VAL A 143 -15.67 3.90 15.48
CA VAL A 143 -15.68 5.19 16.20
C VAL A 143 -16.55 6.21 15.46
N GLY A 144 -16.41 6.31 14.13
CA GLY A 144 -17.14 7.25 13.29
C GLY A 144 -18.66 7.00 13.31
N GLN A 145 -19.08 5.75 13.12
CA GLN A 145 -20.50 5.37 13.12
C GLN A 145 -21.13 5.54 14.49
N PHE A 146 -20.40 5.35 15.60
CA PHE A 146 -20.94 5.66 16.93
C PHE A 146 -21.34 7.14 17.06
N ALA A 147 -20.45 8.04 16.61
CA ALA A 147 -20.73 9.47 16.62
C ALA A 147 -21.92 9.83 15.71
N GLN A 148 -22.00 9.23 14.51
CA GLN A 148 -23.11 9.46 13.59
C GLN A 148 -24.45 8.93 14.14
N VAL A 149 -24.47 7.74 14.74
CA VAL A 149 -25.67 7.19 15.38
C VAL A 149 -26.12 8.05 16.55
N LEU A 150 -25.19 8.52 17.39
CA LEU A 150 -25.49 9.42 18.50
C LEU A 150 -26.09 10.73 18.01
N GLU A 151 -25.54 11.31 16.92
CA GLU A 151 -26.05 12.54 16.36
C GLU A 151 -27.46 12.36 15.76
N ARG A 152 -27.70 11.27 15.03
CA ARG A 152 -29.06 10.92 14.56
C ARG A 152 -30.04 10.80 15.74
N CYS A 153 -29.65 10.12 16.82
CA CYS A 153 -30.48 10.03 18.02
C CYS A 153 -30.79 11.40 18.63
N ARG A 154 -29.84 12.34 18.63
CA ARG A 154 -30.05 13.71 19.13
C ARG A 154 -31.00 14.51 18.23
N ILE A 155 -30.87 14.36 16.91
CA ILE A 155 -31.77 15.00 15.94
C ILE A 155 -33.20 14.47 16.13
N THR A 156 -33.37 13.15 16.21
CA THR A 156 -34.68 12.54 16.50
C THR A 156 -35.20 13.01 17.87
N LEU A 157 -34.37 13.10 18.91
CA LEU A 157 -34.83 13.60 20.21
C LEU A 157 -35.38 15.04 20.13
N ARG A 158 -34.74 15.93 19.35
CA ARG A 158 -35.22 17.31 19.13
C ARG A 158 -36.58 17.36 18.42
N SER A 159 -36.88 16.42 17.51
CA SER A 159 -38.19 16.39 16.82
C SER A 159 -39.36 16.04 17.76
N TYR A 160 -39.08 15.42 18.91
CA TYR A 160 -40.06 15.10 19.95
C TYR A 160 -40.19 16.18 21.05
N GLU A 161 -39.39 17.25 21.02
CA GLU A 161 -39.49 18.36 21.99
C GLU A 161 -40.76 19.19 21.73
N GLY A 162 -41.85 18.84 22.43
CA GLY A 162 -43.09 19.63 22.48
C GLY A 162 -44.41 18.85 22.33
N ILE A 163 -44.39 17.60 21.84
CA ILE A 163 -45.62 16.89 21.43
C ILE A 163 -46.05 15.79 22.43
N ARG A 164 -45.11 15.13 23.14
CA ARG A 164 -45.42 14.05 24.11
C ARG A 164 -44.38 13.98 25.24
N GLN A 165 -44.72 14.46 26.44
CA GLN A 165 -43.78 14.56 27.57
C GLN A 165 -43.24 13.21 28.07
N HIS A 166 -44.06 12.14 28.11
CA HIS A 166 -43.64 10.84 28.62
C HIS A 166 -42.69 10.10 27.67
N THR A 167 -43.04 10.00 26.39
CA THR A 167 -42.20 9.33 25.38
C THR A 167 -40.89 10.10 25.13
N GLY A 168 -40.92 11.44 25.21
CA GLY A 168 -39.70 12.25 25.10
C GLY A 168 -38.71 12.03 26.26
N LEU A 169 -39.21 11.75 27.48
CA LEU A 169 -38.38 11.45 28.64
C LEU A 169 -37.67 10.08 28.49
N GLU A 170 -38.40 9.04 28.09
CA GLU A 170 -37.85 7.70 27.85
C GLU A 170 -36.77 7.70 26.74
N LEU A 171 -37.01 8.44 25.65
CA LEU A 171 -36.02 8.60 24.58
C LEU A 171 -34.77 9.32 25.08
N ARG A 172 -34.93 10.37 25.89
CA ARG A 172 -33.80 11.11 26.49
C ARG A 172 -32.94 10.22 27.39
N GLU A 173 -33.57 9.39 28.22
CA GLU A 173 -32.86 8.43 29.06
C GLU A 173 -32.07 7.40 28.24
N ARG A 174 -32.67 6.84 27.18
CA ARG A 174 -31.98 5.90 26.28
C ARG A 174 -30.78 6.53 25.58
N VAL A 175 -30.93 7.75 25.05
CA VAL A 175 -29.82 8.46 24.39
C VAL A 175 -28.70 8.79 25.38
N ALA A 176 -29.04 9.19 26.62
CA ALA A 176 -28.05 9.41 27.67
C ALA A 176 -27.31 8.11 28.04
N ALA A 177 -28.04 7.00 28.21
CA ALA A 177 -27.46 5.69 28.49
C ALA A 177 -26.55 5.21 27.35
N PHE A 178 -26.94 5.43 26.09
CA PHE A 178 -26.14 5.13 24.92
C PHE A 178 -24.83 5.94 24.90
N GLN A 179 -24.91 7.25 25.17
CA GLN A 179 -23.73 8.12 25.21
C GLN A 179 -22.74 7.70 26.31
N VAL A 180 -23.23 7.40 27.52
CA VAL A 180 -22.39 6.92 28.64
C VAL A 180 -21.83 5.53 28.35
N GLY A 181 -22.62 4.68 27.68
CA GLY A 181 -22.28 3.30 27.33
C GLY A 181 -21.28 3.14 26.18
N LYS A 182 -20.70 4.22 25.63
CA LYS A 182 -19.81 4.22 24.45
C LYS A 182 -18.80 3.07 24.46
N LYS A 183 -18.00 2.93 25.52
CA LYS A 183 -16.96 1.88 25.61
C LYS A 183 -17.54 0.46 25.53
N ALA A 184 -18.65 0.21 26.24
CA ALA A 184 -19.29 -1.10 26.25
C ALA A 184 -19.90 -1.45 24.89
N VAL A 185 -20.53 -0.48 24.22
CA VAL A 185 -21.09 -0.63 22.87
C VAL A 185 -19.99 -0.93 21.86
N LEU A 186 -18.94 -0.10 21.81
CA LEU A 186 -17.82 -0.26 20.88
C LEU A 186 -17.10 -1.60 21.08
N ARG A 187 -16.91 -2.03 22.33
CA ARG A 187 -16.31 -3.34 22.62
C ARG A 187 -17.16 -4.49 22.10
N LYS A 188 -18.46 -4.52 22.42
CA LYS A 188 -19.36 -5.60 21.95
C LYS A 188 -19.40 -5.61 20.42
N ALA A 189 -19.49 -4.42 19.82
CA ALA A 189 -19.48 -4.25 18.39
C ALA A 189 -18.19 -4.77 17.74
N GLY A 190 -17.04 -4.42 18.32
CA GLY A 190 -15.72 -4.88 17.89
C GLY A 190 -15.55 -6.39 18.06
N GLN A 191 -16.08 -7.01 19.12
CA GLN A 191 -16.01 -8.46 19.29
C GLN A 191 -16.84 -9.22 18.23
N ASP A 192 -17.98 -8.70 17.79
CA ASP A 192 -18.76 -9.29 16.70
C ASP A 192 -18.02 -9.22 15.35
N LEU A 193 -17.35 -8.08 15.08
CA LEU A 193 -16.49 -7.93 13.90
C LEU A 193 -15.27 -8.85 13.96
N PHE A 194 -14.64 -8.97 15.13
CA PHE A 194 -13.53 -9.88 15.36
C PHE A 194 -13.94 -11.34 15.12
N GLN A 195 -15.09 -11.75 15.66
CA GLN A 195 -15.63 -13.09 15.47
C GLN A 195 -15.87 -13.37 13.98
N SER A 196 -16.42 -12.40 13.25
CA SER A 196 -16.60 -12.49 11.79
C SER A 196 -15.27 -12.67 11.07
N LEU A 197 -14.24 -11.89 11.39
CA LEU A 197 -12.89 -12.03 10.79
C LEU A 197 -12.25 -13.39 11.11
N GLN A 198 -12.38 -13.85 12.36
CA GLN A 198 -11.84 -15.14 12.78
C GLN A 198 -12.50 -16.31 12.04
N GLU A 199 -13.82 -16.26 11.87
CA GLU A 199 -14.56 -17.28 11.10
C GLU A 199 -14.15 -17.29 9.63
N ILE A 200 -14.03 -16.12 9.00
CA ILE A 200 -13.60 -16.00 7.60
C ILE A 200 -12.20 -16.58 7.41
N GLU A 201 -11.28 -16.27 8.32
CA GLU A 201 -9.91 -16.79 8.27
C GLU A 201 -9.90 -18.31 8.41
N LYS A 202 -10.64 -18.86 9.37
CA LYS A 202 -10.72 -20.30 9.66
C LYS A 202 -11.40 -21.08 8.54
N GLU A 203 -12.53 -20.58 8.03
CA GLU A 203 -13.38 -21.30 7.09
C GLU A 203 -12.89 -21.16 5.65
N THR A 204 -12.36 -20.00 5.26
CA THR A 204 -12.12 -19.70 3.84
C THR A 204 -10.66 -19.34 3.56
N LEU A 205 -10.16 -18.24 4.13
CA LEU A 205 -8.93 -17.63 3.66
C LEU A 205 -7.68 -18.47 3.95
N ALA A 206 -7.58 -19.11 5.12
CA ALA A 206 -6.40 -19.92 5.44
C ALA A 206 -6.26 -21.16 4.55
N ARG A 207 -7.38 -21.73 4.06
CA ARG A 207 -7.37 -22.85 3.10
C ARG A 207 -6.99 -22.36 1.70
N MET A 208 -7.63 -21.28 1.26
CA MET A 208 -7.37 -20.70 -0.06
C MET A 208 -5.93 -20.19 -0.19
N ARG A 209 -5.40 -19.52 0.83
CA ARG A 209 -4.03 -19.02 0.85
C ARG A 209 -3.01 -20.16 0.73
N ARG A 210 -3.16 -21.22 1.53
CA ARG A 210 -2.32 -22.43 1.41
C ARG A 210 -2.40 -23.08 0.03
N SER A 211 -3.58 -23.08 -0.60
CA SER A 211 -3.75 -23.61 -1.95
C SER A 211 -3.06 -22.76 -3.02
N LEU A 212 -3.03 -21.44 -2.87
CA LEU A 212 -2.50 -20.52 -3.89
C LEU A 212 -0.99 -20.27 -3.75
N PHE A 213 -0.48 -20.26 -2.52
CA PHE A 213 0.90 -19.89 -2.18
C PHE A 213 1.70 -20.96 -1.44
N GLY A 214 1.09 -22.09 -1.07
CA GLY A 214 1.73 -23.10 -0.22
C GLY A 214 1.87 -22.64 1.24
N ASP A 215 2.81 -23.25 1.96
CA ASP A 215 3.22 -22.73 3.27
C ASP A 215 4.09 -21.50 3.04
N THR A 216 3.64 -20.34 3.51
CA THR A 216 4.35 -19.06 3.40
C THR A 216 5.19 -18.83 4.66
N PRO A 217 6.46 -19.24 4.71
CA PRO A 217 7.32 -18.96 5.86
C PRO A 217 7.51 -17.44 6.01
N GLY A 218 7.47 -16.94 7.24
CA GLY A 218 7.72 -15.52 7.56
C GLY A 218 6.49 -14.61 7.61
N THR A 219 5.34 -15.02 7.07
CA THR A 219 4.11 -14.19 7.13
C THR A 219 3.21 -14.56 8.29
N ASP A 220 3.15 -13.71 9.33
CA ASP A 220 2.33 -13.99 10.51
C ASP A 220 0.89 -13.47 10.42
N TYR A 221 0.04 -14.25 9.75
CA TYR A 221 -1.39 -13.94 9.66
C TYR A 221 -2.13 -13.98 11.00
N ARG A 222 -1.51 -14.49 12.08
CA ARG A 222 -2.11 -14.48 13.41
C ARG A 222 -2.30 -13.07 13.96
N LEU A 223 -1.57 -12.09 13.42
CA LEU A 223 -1.73 -10.67 13.75
C LEU A 223 -3.15 -10.16 13.45
N PHE A 224 -3.74 -10.59 12.33
CA PHE A 224 -5.07 -10.14 11.90
C PHE A 224 -6.23 -10.78 12.69
N ILE A 225 -5.97 -11.89 13.38
CA ILE A 225 -6.92 -12.61 14.25
C ILE A 225 -6.55 -12.44 15.73
N ASN A 226 -5.98 -11.28 16.07
CA ASN A 226 -5.76 -10.87 17.45
C ASN A 226 -7.07 -10.36 18.07
N ARG A 227 -7.49 -10.94 19.21
CA ARG A 227 -8.75 -10.57 19.89
C ARG A 227 -8.77 -9.12 20.38
N LEU A 228 -7.60 -8.52 20.57
CA LEU A 228 -7.43 -7.14 20.98
C LEU A 228 -7.53 -6.15 19.81
N VAL A 229 -7.75 -6.62 18.58
CA VAL A 229 -7.69 -5.78 17.37
C VAL A 229 -8.70 -4.62 17.34
N PHE A 230 -9.84 -4.70 18.03
CA PHE A 230 -10.82 -3.61 18.09
C PHE A 230 -10.85 -2.91 19.47
N THR A 231 -9.77 -3.00 20.23
CA THR A 231 -9.60 -2.29 21.50
C THR A 231 -8.71 -1.07 21.29
N ASP A 232 -8.88 -0.03 22.12
CA ASP A 232 -8.13 1.22 21.95
C ASP A 232 -6.62 1.04 22.20
N ASP A 233 -6.19 0.14 23.10
CA ASP A 233 -4.77 -0.12 23.43
C ASP A 233 -4.50 -1.55 23.95
N GLY A 234 -5.35 -2.53 23.62
CA GLY A 234 -5.28 -3.87 24.24
C GLY A 234 -5.75 -3.91 25.70
N ARG A 235 -6.28 -2.79 26.22
CA ARG A 235 -6.78 -2.65 27.59
C ARG A 235 -8.30 -2.64 27.60
N ASP A 236 -8.89 -3.81 27.85
CA ASP A 236 -10.31 -3.94 28.15
C ASP A 236 -10.51 -4.94 29.28
N ASP A 237 -11.09 -4.48 30.40
CA ASP A 237 -11.24 -5.28 31.61
C ASP A 237 -11.99 -6.60 31.37
N TYR A 238 -12.96 -6.60 30.45
CA TYR A 238 -13.88 -7.72 30.28
C TYR A 238 -13.34 -8.71 29.26
N ILE A 239 -12.72 -8.23 28.18
CA ILE A 239 -11.96 -9.12 27.28
C ILE A 239 -10.84 -9.79 28.06
N ASN A 240 -10.15 -9.05 28.93
CA ASN A 240 -9.08 -9.59 29.75
C ASN A 240 -9.59 -10.58 30.79
N ALA A 241 -10.72 -10.31 31.44
CA ALA A 241 -11.36 -11.25 32.34
C ALA A 241 -11.77 -12.55 31.61
N ASP A 242 -12.41 -12.47 30.45
CA ASP A 242 -12.96 -13.63 29.74
C ASP A 242 -11.91 -14.49 29.03
N HIS A 243 -10.82 -13.88 28.54
CA HIS A 243 -9.88 -14.54 27.63
C HIS A 243 -8.43 -14.56 28.10
N TYR A 244 -8.07 -13.72 29.08
CA TYR A 244 -6.69 -13.54 29.54
C TYR A 244 -6.65 -13.47 31.08
N VAL A 245 -5.96 -12.46 31.63
CA VAL A 245 -5.98 -12.08 33.03
C VAL A 245 -6.32 -10.61 33.16
N MET A 246 -7.23 -10.27 34.06
CA MET A 246 -7.67 -8.91 34.33
C MET A 246 -6.66 -8.16 35.22
N LEU A 247 -5.59 -7.63 34.61
CA LEU A 247 -4.57 -6.84 35.32
C LEU A 247 -5.09 -5.47 35.79
N GLY A 248 -4.38 -4.87 36.75
CA GLY A 248 -4.66 -3.53 37.24
C GLY A 248 -4.52 -2.47 36.14
N ASN A 249 -5.44 -1.49 36.16
CA ASN A 249 -5.50 -0.41 35.16
C ASN A 249 -5.33 0.98 35.78
N TRP A 250 -5.33 1.12 37.11
CA TRP A 250 -5.07 2.37 37.80
C TRP A 250 -3.61 2.47 38.23
N ASP A 251 -3.07 3.69 38.30
CA ASP A 251 -1.65 3.89 38.61
C ASP A 251 -1.20 3.34 39.97
N ARG A 252 -2.14 3.23 40.91
CA ARG A 252 -1.92 2.67 42.24
C ARG A 252 -1.99 1.14 42.32
N ASP A 253 -2.45 0.48 41.24
CA ASP A 253 -2.59 -0.97 41.25
C ASP A 253 -1.19 -1.61 41.17
N PRO A 254 -0.85 -2.58 42.04
CA PRO A 254 0.48 -3.18 42.06
C PRO A 254 0.66 -4.22 40.94
N ASP A 255 -0.43 -4.75 40.37
CA ASP A 255 -0.39 -5.82 39.36
C ASP A 255 -0.63 -5.29 37.92
N ARG A 256 -0.18 -4.07 37.63
CA ARG A 256 -0.21 -3.51 36.28
C ARG A 256 0.67 -4.32 35.33
N PHE A 257 0.34 -4.30 34.04
CA PHE A 257 1.09 -5.01 33.01
C PHE A 257 2.62 -4.79 33.03
N PRO A 258 3.14 -3.54 33.11
CA PRO A 258 4.59 -3.33 33.16
C PRO A 258 5.25 -4.01 34.37
N GLN A 259 4.61 -3.92 35.54
CA GLN A 259 5.11 -4.56 36.75
C GLN A 259 5.11 -6.09 36.63
N MET A 260 4.02 -6.66 36.11
CA MET A 260 3.95 -8.11 35.90
C MET A 260 4.95 -8.61 34.86
N ARG A 261 5.25 -7.79 33.84
CA ARG A 261 6.30 -8.07 32.86
C ARG A 261 7.69 -8.08 33.50
N GLU A 262 7.98 -7.14 34.38
CA GLU A 262 9.25 -7.11 35.13
C GLU A 262 9.39 -8.33 36.07
N VAL A 263 8.32 -8.71 36.77
CA VAL A 263 8.31 -9.90 37.64
C VAL A 263 8.53 -11.17 36.80
N ALA A 264 7.87 -11.30 35.65
CA ALA A 264 8.06 -12.43 34.73
C ALA A 264 9.47 -12.45 34.10
N GLY A 265 10.03 -11.28 33.75
CA GLY A 265 11.40 -11.16 33.27
C GLY A 265 12.43 -11.56 34.33
N SER A 266 12.22 -11.12 35.58
CA SER A 266 13.07 -11.48 36.72
C SER A 266 13.01 -12.98 37.01
N PHE A 267 11.82 -13.58 36.87
CA PHE A 267 11.66 -15.02 36.92
C PHE A 267 12.51 -15.72 35.85
N LEU A 268 12.40 -15.35 34.58
CA LEU A 268 13.21 -15.96 33.51
C LEU A 268 14.72 -15.79 33.73
N GLN A 269 15.15 -14.62 34.21
CA GLN A 269 16.57 -14.35 34.52
C GLN A 269 17.12 -15.23 35.65
N SER A 270 16.25 -15.72 36.54
CA SER A 270 16.65 -16.59 37.65
C SER A 270 16.85 -18.07 37.28
N LEU A 271 16.53 -18.47 36.03
CA LEU A 271 16.47 -19.88 35.60
C LEU A 271 17.73 -20.40 34.88
N ASP A 272 18.86 -19.71 34.99
CA ASP A 272 20.13 -20.08 34.31
C ASP A 272 19.99 -20.43 32.81
N LEU A 273 19.27 -19.58 32.06
CA LEU A 273 19.00 -19.76 30.62
C LEU A 273 20.21 -19.37 29.73
N GLY A 274 21.41 -19.31 30.30
CA GLY A 274 22.63 -18.90 29.61
C GLY A 274 22.73 -17.38 29.33
N PRO A 275 23.70 -16.94 28.52
CA PRO A 275 23.99 -15.52 28.30
C PRO A 275 22.84 -14.77 27.60
N ALA A 276 21.99 -15.46 26.85
CA ALA A 276 20.82 -14.88 26.20
C ALA A 276 19.81 -14.27 27.20
N ALA A 277 19.77 -14.76 28.45
CA ALA A 277 18.89 -14.21 29.49
C ALA A 277 19.20 -12.74 29.86
N LYS A 278 20.39 -12.25 29.50
CA LYS A 278 20.80 -10.86 29.70
C LYS A 278 20.32 -9.91 28.61
N ASP A 279 19.89 -10.45 27.46
CA ASP A 279 19.32 -9.67 26.37
C ASP A 279 17.81 -9.45 26.60
N PRO A 280 17.35 -8.20 26.75
CA PRO A 280 15.93 -7.90 26.87
C PRO A 280 15.10 -8.42 25.67
N GLY A 281 15.69 -8.47 24.47
CA GLY A 281 15.02 -8.98 23.27
C GLY A 281 14.72 -10.47 23.36
N ALA A 282 15.70 -11.27 23.80
CA ALA A 282 15.52 -12.70 24.05
C ALA A 282 14.45 -12.99 25.12
N VAL A 283 14.46 -12.23 26.22
CA VAL A 283 13.45 -12.36 27.29
C VAL A 283 12.05 -12.03 26.76
N ASP A 284 11.89 -10.94 26.00
CA ASP A 284 10.61 -10.60 25.38
C ASP A 284 10.14 -11.69 24.43
N GLY A 285 11.05 -12.25 23.63
CA GLY A 285 10.79 -13.37 22.73
C GLY A 285 10.29 -14.63 23.44
N TRP A 286 10.84 -14.96 24.63
CA TRP A 286 10.35 -16.08 25.44
C TRP A 286 8.98 -15.80 26.08
N LEU A 287 8.71 -14.55 26.50
CA LEU A 287 7.40 -14.14 27.03
C LEU A 287 6.30 -14.16 25.95
N ASN A 288 6.69 -14.02 24.68
CA ASN A 288 5.78 -14.11 23.54
C ASN A 288 5.37 -15.55 23.18
N SER A 289 5.89 -16.56 23.88
CA SER A 289 5.59 -17.98 23.64
C SER A 289 4.84 -18.61 24.82
N PRO A 290 3.49 -18.66 24.80
CA PRO A 290 2.71 -19.19 25.92
C PRO A 290 2.96 -20.65 26.28
N ASP A 291 3.45 -21.45 25.34
CA ASP A 291 3.80 -22.85 25.57
C ASP A 291 4.97 -22.98 26.55
N ASN A 292 5.80 -21.94 26.69
CA ASN A 292 6.85 -21.89 27.70
C ASN A 292 6.28 -21.97 29.13
N ALA A 293 5.05 -21.52 29.38
CA ALA A 293 4.43 -21.69 30.70
C ALA A 293 4.23 -23.17 31.06
N GLN A 294 3.95 -24.03 30.05
CA GLN A 294 3.83 -25.46 30.28
C GLN A 294 5.19 -26.06 30.63
N GLU A 295 6.24 -25.70 29.90
CA GLU A 295 7.61 -26.16 30.18
C GLU A 295 8.10 -25.69 31.55
N LEU A 296 7.82 -24.44 31.92
CA LEU A 296 8.32 -23.82 33.13
C LEU A 296 7.65 -24.35 34.39
N VAL A 297 6.31 -24.42 34.42
CA VAL A 297 5.54 -24.62 35.67
C VAL A 297 4.37 -25.61 35.53
N ALA A 298 4.24 -26.33 34.41
CA ALA A 298 3.19 -27.33 34.17
C ALA A 298 1.75 -26.89 34.52
N GLY A 299 1.42 -25.62 34.26
CA GLY A 299 0.11 -25.07 34.59
C GLY A 299 -0.24 -25.08 36.08
N GLY A 300 0.78 -25.18 36.96
CA GLY A 300 0.62 -25.18 38.41
C GLY A 300 0.40 -26.56 39.03
N ALA A 301 0.53 -27.64 38.25
CA ALA A 301 0.39 -29.03 38.71
C ALA A 301 1.50 -29.93 38.12
N PRO A 302 2.77 -29.73 38.53
CA PRO A 302 3.88 -30.57 38.09
C PRO A 302 3.71 -32.02 38.56
N ASP A 303 4.28 -32.97 37.81
CA ASP A 303 4.29 -34.40 38.17
C ASP A 303 5.58 -34.76 38.93
N PRO A 304 5.54 -34.86 40.26
CA PRO A 304 6.74 -35.09 41.08
C PRO A 304 7.32 -36.50 40.90
N SER A 305 6.64 -37.41 40.17
CA SER A 305 7.16 -38.74 39.87
C SER A 305 8.25 -38.73 38.79
N THR A 306 8.42 -37.62 38.07
CA THR A 306 9.40 -37.45 37.00
C THR A 306 10.48 -36.43 37.38
N GLY A 307 11.71 -36.63 36.90
CA GLY A 307 12.79 -35.64 37.11
C GLY A 307 12.46 -34.27 36.52
N HIS A 308 11.77 -34.25 35.37
CA HIS A 308 11.28 -33.02 34.74
C HIS A 308 10.21 -32.31 35.58
N GLY A 309 9.26 -33.04 36.17
CA GLY A 309 8.25 -32.46 37.04
C GLY A 309 8.81 -31.95 38.37
N LEU A 310 9.82 -32.59 38.95
CA LEU A 310 10.54 -32.04 40.11
C LEU A 310 11.21 -30.69 39.79
N ALA A 311 11.80 -30.57 38.60
CA ALA A 311 12.36 -29.29 38.12
C ALA A 311 11.26 -28.22 37.97
N GLN A 312 10.12 -28.59 37.38
CA GLN A 312 8.96 -27.70 37.24
C GLN A 312 8.38 -27.27 38.60
N GLU A 313 8.36 -28.16 39.59
CA GLU A 313 7.93 -27.84 40.95
C GLU A 313 8.84 -26.82 41.62
N ALA A 314 10.16 -26.98 41.48
CA ALA A 314 11.13 -26.00 41.97
C ALA A 314 10.96 -24.63 41.28
N ARG A 315 10.77 -24.61 39.96
CA ARG A 315 10.50 -23.37 39.19
C ARG A 315 9.18 -22.72 39.59
N LEU A 316 8.13 -23.51 39.84
CA LEU A 316 6.83 -23.02 40.29
C LEU A 316 6.92 -22.40 41.69
N ALA A 317 7.65 -23.03 42.61
CA ALA A 317 7.88 -22.48 43.96
C ALA A 317 8.59 -21.12 43.89
N LEU A 318 9.60 -21.00 43.01
CA LEU A 318 10.28 -19.73 42.76
C LEU A 318 9.34 -18.66 42.17
N TRP A 319 8.48 -19.05 41.22
CA TRP A 319 7.49 -18.15 40.64
C TRP A 319 6.49 -17.62 41.69
N VAL A 320 5.95 -18.50 42.54
CA VAL A 320 5.05 -18.11 43.64
C VAL A 320 5.75 -17.14 44.58
N LYS A 321 6.99 -17.44 44.97
CA LYS A 321 7.79 -16.59 45.85
C LYS A 321 7.96 -15.17 45.27
N LEU A 322 8.26 -15.05 43.97
CA LEU A 322 8.40 -13.75 43.31
C LEU A 322 7.09 -12.95 43.30
N LEU A 323 5.94 -13.60 43.09
CA LEU A 323 4.63 -12.95 43.16
C LEU A 323 4.29 -12.45 44.58
N GLU A 324 4.70 -13.20 45.61
CA GLU A 324 4.51 -12.82 47.02
C GLU A 324 5.45 -11.68 47.43
N GLU A 325 6.72 -11.72 47.03
CA GLU A 325 7.70 -10.65 47.28
C GLU A 325 7.29 -9.34 46.60
N ALA A 326 6.74 -9.41 45.39
CA ALA A 326 6.18 -8.27 44.67
C ALA A 326 4.81 -7.80 45.21
N ARG A 327 4.23 -8.50 46.21
CA ARG A 327 2.91 -8.20 46.81
C ARG A 327 1.75 -8.17 45.81
N VAL A 328 1.82 -9.01 44.78
CA VAL A 328 0.80 -9.10 43.71
C VAL A 328 -0.02 -10.39 43.77
N MET A 329 0.36 -11.36 44.61
CA MET A 329 -0.31 -12.68 44.66
C MET A 329 -1.82 -12.58 44.92
N GLU A 330 -2.25 -11.75 45.86
CA GLU A 330 -3.67 -11.52 46.18
C GLU A 330 -4.42 -10.89 45.00
N HIS A 331 -3.77 -10.02 44.23
CA HIS A 331 -4.35 -9.40 43.03
C HIS A 331 -4.45 -10.39 41.86
N VAL A 332 -3.49 -11.32 41.75
CA VAL A 332 -3.53 -12.43 40.80
C VAL A 332 -4.73 -13.34 41.09
N ILE A 333 -4.94 -13.71 42.37
CA ILE A 333 -6.09 -14.53 42.78
C ILE A 333 -7.40 -13.77 42.52
N ALA A 334 -7.46 -12.49 42.91
CA ALA A 334 -8.63 -11.64 42.69
C ALA A 334 -9.00 -11.49 41.20
N SER A 335 -8.02 -11.52 40.30
CA SER A 335 -8.26 -11.44 38.85
C SER A 335 -9.11 -12.60 38.30
N TYR A 336 -9.08 -13.76 38.97
CA TYR A 336 -9.92 -14.92 38.63
C TYR A 336 -11.23 -14.93 39.41
N GLU A 337 -11.19 -14.55 40.69
CA GLU A 337 -12.37 -14.52 41.57
C GLU A 337 -13.36 -13.41 41.24
N VAL A 338 -12.92 -12.34 40.55
CA VAL A 338 -13.80 -11.26 40.11
C VAL A 338 -14.70 -11.66 38.92
N MET A 339 -14.31 -12.64 38.10
CA MET A 339 -15.04 -12.97 36.87
C MET A 339 -16.54 -13.24 37.08
N PRO A 340 -16.96 -14.10 38.05
CA PRO A 340 -18.38 -14.36 38.26
C PRO A 340 -19.15 -13.12 38.76
N LEU A 341 -18.45 -12.18 39.39
CA LEU A 341 -19.04 -10.93 39.90
C LEU A 341 -19.34 -9.95 38.77
N LEU A 342 -18.62 -10.02 37.64
CA LEU A 342 -18.83 -9.09 36.53
C LEU A 342 -20.25 -9.21 35.96
N SER A 343 -20.77 -10.43 35.77
CA SER A 343 -22.13 -10.61 35.23
C SER A 343 -23.23 -10.13 36.19
N GLU A 344 -22.97 -10.16 37.50
CA GLU A 344 -23.93 -9.74 38.53
C GLU A 344 -23.92 -8.22 38.76
N TYR A 345 -22.74 -7.61 38.84
CA TYR A 345 -22.58 -6.22 39.29
C TYR A 345 -22.24 -5.22 38.16
N SER A 346 -21.72 -5.67 37.02
CA SER A 346 -21.47 -4.80 35.85
C SER A 346 -22.75 -4.49 35.07
N PRO A 347 -22.90 -3.30 34.45
CA PRO A 347 -21.97 -2.17 34.43
C PRO A 347 -22.17 -1.17 35.58
N ARG A 348 -23.00 -1.49 36.57
CA ARG A 348 -23.33 -0.58 37.68
C ARG A 348 -22.12 -0.28 38.55
N ILE A 349 -21.25 -1.27 38.72
CA ILE A 349 -19.99 -1.15 39.42
C ILE A 349 -18.86 -1.41 38.43
N ASN A 350 -17.82 -0.58 38.49
CA ASN A 350 -16.65 -0.72 37.63
C ASN A 350 -15.92 -2.04 37.93
N ALA A 351 -15.45 -2.73 36.89
CA ALA A 351 -14.81 -4.03 37.02
C ALA A 351 -13.53 -3.97 37.90
N GLN A 352 -12.69 -2.94 37.74
CA GLN A 352 -11.48 -2.76 38.55
C GLN A 352 -11.82 -2.45 40.02
N GLN A 353 -12.91 -1.73 40.29
CA GLN A 353 -13.42 -1.54 41.66
C GLN A 353 -13.82 -2.87 42.30
N LEU A 354 -14.52 -3.74 41.56
CA LEU A 354 -14.90 -5.08 42.05
C LEU A 354 -13.66 -5.91 42.38
N LYS A 355 -12.69 -5.98 41.46
CA LYS A 355 -11.44 -6.72 41.67
C LYS A 355 -10.66 -6.20 42.87
N ASN A 356 -10.43 -4.89 42.93
CA ASN A 356 -9.67 -4.26 44.01
C ASN A 356 -10.40 -4.36 45.37
N GLY A 357 -11.73 -4.43 45.35
CA GLY A 357 -12.54 -4.73 46.53
C GLY A 357 -12.34 -6.14 47.09
N LEU A 358 -11.85 -7.10 46.30
CA LEU A 358 -11.51 -8.44 46.80
C LEU A 358 -10.22 -8.49 47.61
N VAL A 359 -9.34 -7.49 47.43
CA VAL A 359 -8.02 -7.43 48.06
C VAL A 359 -7.98 -6.38 49.17
N SER A 360 -8.56 -5.20 48.93
CA SER A 360 -8.55 -4.09 49.88
C SER A 360 -9.86 -3.97 50.64
N ARG A 361 -9.79 -4.04 51.97
CA ARG A 361 -10.95 -3.81 52.86
C ARG A 361 -11.58 -2.44 52.64
N GLU A 362 -10.77 -1.42 52.33
CA GLU A 362 -11.28 -0.08 52.08
C GLU A 362 -12.11 -0.03 50.79
N GLU A 363 -11.61 -0.61 49.70
CA GLU A 363 -12.36 -0.69 48.44
C GLU A 363 -13.58 -1.62 48.57
N CYS A 364 -13.49 -2.72 49.33
CA CYS A 364 -14.62 -3.60 49.62
C CYS A 364 -15.80 -2.82 50.23
N ASN A 365 -15.51 -1.98 51.24
CA ASN A 365 -16.53 -1.13 51.87
C ASN A 365 -17.12 -0.10 50.90
N ARG A 366 -16.33 0.41 49.94
CA ARG A 366 -16.82 1.33 48.90
C ARG A 366 -17.74 0.61 47.91
N VAL A 367 -17.35 -0.58 47.46
CA VAL A 367 -18.18 -1.43 46.59
C VAL A 367 -19.48 -1.82 47.28
N GLU A 368 -19.44 -2.23 48.55
CA GLU A 368 -20.64 -2.55 49.34
C GLU A 368 -21.62 -1.38 49.41
N LYS A 369 -21.12 -0.15 49.64
CA LYS A 369 -21.95 1.06 49.61
C LYS A 369 -22.61 1.29 48.24
N LEU A 370 -21.87 1.08 47.15
CA LEU A 370 -22.40 1.18 45.78
C LEU A 370 -23.48 0.13 45.51
N ILE A 371 -23.29 -1.12 45.98
CA ILE A 371 -24.30 -2.20 45.89
C ILE A 371 -25.58 -1.77 46.60
N ARG A 372 -25.47 -1.29 47.84
CA ARG A 372 -26.63 -0.85 48.65
C ARG A 372 -27.37 0.33 48.03
N GLN A 373 -26.67 1.29 47.44
CA GLN A 373 -27.29 2.45 46.76
C GLN A 373 -28.17 2.04 45.57
N HIS A 374 -27.87 0.91 44.93
CA HIS A 374 -28.66 0.41 43.80
C HIS A 374 -29.89 -0.41 44.24
N GLY A 375 -30.03 -0.77 45.52
CA GLY A 375 -31.22 -1.34 46.17
C GLY A 375 -31.71 -2.72 45.68
N ARG A 376 -31.21 -3.22 44.55
CA ARG A 376 -31.64 -4.47 43.89
C ARG A 376 -30.62 -5.61 43.94
N LEU A 377 -29.46 -5.42 44.57
CA LEU A 377 -28.34 -6.36 44.54
C LEU A 377 -27.91 -6.72 45.97
N SER A 378 -27.54 -7.98 46.20
CA SER A 378 -26.96 -8.44 47.47
C SER A 378 -25.43 -8.30 47.44
N ALA A 379 -24.80 -8.16 48.61
CA ALA A 379 -23.34 -8.17 48.77
C ALA A 379 -22.77 -9.58 49.07
N ASP A 380 -23.61 -10.61 49.15
CA ASP A 380 -23.20 -11.96 49.57
C ASP A 380 -22.16 -12.57 48.62
N SER A 381 -22.36 -12.45 47.29
CA SER A 381 -21.41 -12.94 46.28
C SER A 381 -20.04 -12.26 46.40
N LEU A 382 -20.04 -10.95 46.68
CA LEU A 382 -18.81 -10.18 46.92
C LEU A 382 -18.07 -10.70 48.15
N PHE A 383 -18.74 -10.84 49.30
CA PHE A 383 -18.10 -11.33 50.52
C PHE A 383 -17.63 -12.78 50.40
N ALA A 384 -18.37 -13.64 49.69
CA ALA A 384 -17.93 -15.00 49.40
C ALA A 384 -16.63 -14.99 48.56
N ALA A 385 -16.51 -14.10 47.58
CA ALA A 385 -15.29 -13.94 46.80
C ALA A 385 -14.11 -13.41 47.64
N VAL A 386 -14.32 -12.41 48.49
CA VAL A 386 -13.32 -11.93 49.47
C VAL A 386 -12.83 -13.08 50.36
N GLY A 387 -13.76 -13.92 50.84
CA GLY A 387 -13.44 -15.12 51.60
C GLY A 387 -12.55 -16.09 50.82
N ARG A 388 -12.85 -16.35 49.54
CA ARG A 388 -12.03 -17.22 48.69
C ARG A 388 -10.64 -16.66 48.40
N VAL A 389 -10.52 -15.35 48.19
CA VAL A 389 -9.20 -14.70 48.00
C VAL A 389 -8.35 -14.81 49.27
N SER A 390 -8.93 -14.46 50.41
CA SER A 390 -8.21 -14.49 51.70
C SER A 390 -7.86 -15.91 52.18
N GLY A 391 -8.70 -16.90 51.89
CA GLY A 391 -8.51 -18.30 52.25
C GLY A 391 -7.68 -19.13 51.27
N CYS A 392 -7.16 -18.54 50.19
CA CYS A 392 -6.35 -19.25 49.21
C CYS A 392 -4.90 -19.43 49.70
N HIS A 393 -4.49 -20.69 49.94
CA HIS A 393 -3.19 -21.02 50.52
C HIS A 393 -2.52 -22.23 49.85
N GLY A 394 -1.20 -22.35 50.04
CA GLY A 394 -0.42 -23.54 49.68
C GLY A 394 -0.61 -24.02 48.24
N PRO A 395 -1.12 -25.25 48.01
CA PRO A 395 -1.25 -25.82 46.66
C PRO A 395 -2.20 -25.03 45.76
N ASP A 396 -3.23 -24.38 46.30
CA ASP A 396 -4.16 -23.58 45.50
C ASP A 396 -3.48 -22.32 44.95
N ARG A 397 -2.60 -21.70 45.75
CA ARG A 397 -1.76 -20.57 45.30
C ARG A 397 -0.85 -21.00 44.15
N ALA A 398 -0.19 -22.15 44.26
CA ALA A 398 0.69 -22.67 43.23
C ALA A 398 -0.08 -22.95 41.92
N LYS A 399 -1.27 -23.55 42.01
CA LYS A 399 -2.15 -23.79 40.87
C LYS A 399 -2.56 -22.49 40.17
N ILE A 400 -2.97 -21.49 40.94
CA ILE A 400 -3.35 -20.18 40.40
C ILE A 400 -2.15 -19.46 39.78
N ALA A 401 -0.98 -19.50 40.42
CA ALA A 401 0.24 -18.88 39.90
C ALA A 401 0.68 -19.51 38.57
N GLY A 402 0.58 -20.83 38.43
CA GLY A 402 0.89 -21.53 37.18
C GLY A 402 -0.11 -21.20 36.06
N ARG A 403 -1.41 -21.15 36.38
CA ARG A 403 -2.45 -20.66 35.44
C ARG A 403 -2.17 -19.22 35.03
N PHE A 404 -1.83 -18.36 36.00
CA PHE A 404 -1.53 -16.96 35.79
C PHE A 404 -0.36 -16.77 34.82
N LEU A 405 0.75 -17.49 34.98
CA LEU A 405 1.88 -17.37 34.06
C LEU A 405 1.45 -17.65 32.61
N ARG A 406 0.70 -18.73 32.39
CA ARG A 406 0.20 -19.07 31.04
C ARG A 406 -0.72 -17.98 30.47
N ASP A 407 -1.68 -17.50 31.25
CA ASP A 407 -2.66 -16.51 30.81
C ASP A 407 -1.98 -15.13 30.59
N PHE A 408 -0.99 -14.79 31.42
CA PHE A 408 -0.14 -13.61 31.27
C PHE A 408 0.73 -13.66 30.00
N LEU A 409 1.40 -14.79 29.73
CA LEU A 409 2.19 -14.95 28.49
C LEU A 409 1.30 -14.87 27.24
N ARG A 410 0.07 -15.39 27.28
CA ARG A 410 -0.92 -15.22 26.20
C ARG A 410 -1.25 -13.75 25.97
N TYR A 411 -1.51 -13.02 27.05
CA TYR A 411 -1.81 -11.59 26.99
C TYR A 411 -0.61 -10.78 26.48
N HIS A 412 0.60 -11.03 27.01
CA HIS A 412 1.84 -10.40 26.57
C HIS A 412 2.06 -10.57 25.06
N ARG A 413 2.00 -11.81 24.57
CA ARG A 413 2.12 -12.10 23.14
C ARG A 413 1.10 -11.33 22.31
N ASP A 414 -0.17 -11.38 22.70
CA ASP A 414 -1.23 -10.74 21.90
C ASP A 414 -1.15 -9.21 22.00
N LEU A 415 -0.62 -8.64 23.08
CA LEU A 415 -0.29 -7.22 23.15
C LEU A 415 0.86 -6.86 22.20
N ARG A 416 1.94 -7.65 22.15
CA ARG A 416 3.04 -7.46 21.19
C ARG A 416 2.58 -7.62 19.74
N ARG A 417 1.68 -8.55 19.47
CA ARG A 417 1.02 -8.69 18.16
C ARG A 417 0.19 -7.47 17.81
N LEU A 418 -0.52 -6.90 18.77
CA LEU A 418 -1.31 -5.68 18.56
C LEU A 418 -0.40 -4.50 18.24
N GLU A 419 0.72 -4.34 18.95
CA GLU A 419 1.73 -3.32 18.68
C GLU A 419 2.31 -3.46 17.27
N ALA A 420 2.73 -4.67 16.87
CA ALA A 420 3.24 -4.92 15.52
C ALA A 420 2.17 -4.63 14.44
N LEU A 421 0.92 -5.00 14.70
CA LEU A 421 -0.20 -4.67 13.80
C LEU A 421 -0.44 -3.16 13.72
N ASN A 422 -0.40 -2.44 14.85
CA ASN A 422 -0.59 -0.99 14.88
C ASN A 422 0.47 -0.28 14.05
N SER A 423 1.75 -0.63 14.24
CA SER A 423 2.86 -0.11 13.43
C SER A 423 2.65 -0.39 11.93
N ALA A 424 2.15 -1.57 11.58
CA ALA A 424 1.83 -1.90 10.19
C ALA A 424 0.59 -1.16 9.65
N LEU A 425 -0.39 -0.82 10.48
CA LEU A 425 -1.55 -0.04 10.05
C LEU A 425 -1.16 1.40 9.71
N ASP A 426 -0.11 1.95 10.32
CA ASP A 426 0.40 3.28 10.03
C ASP A 426 0.99 3.39 8.62
N SER A 427 1.47 2.30 8.04
CA SER A 427 1.97 2.27 6.65
C SER A 427 0.85 2.31 5.59
N VAL A 428 -0.43 2.28 5.97
CA VAL A 428 -1.56 2.26 5.03
C VAL A 428 -2.24 3.63 4.95
N ASN A 429 -2.39 4.18 3.75
CA ASN A 429 -3.16 5.40 3.49
C ASN A 429 -4.49 5.05 2.79
N LEU A 430 -5.61 5.13 3.50
CA LEU A 430 -6.93 4.89 2.92
C LEU A 430 -7.41 6.13 2.15
N ILE A 431 -7.46 6.03 0.82
CA ILE A 431 -7.87 7.13 -0.04
C ILE A 431 -9.40 7.15 -0.18
N GLY A 432 -10.02 8.24 0.30
CA GLY A 432 -11.42 8.58 0.02
C GLY A 432 -11.62 9.76 -0.92
N ASN A 433 -10.54 10.46 -1.31
CA ASN A 433 -10.59 11.66 -2.15
C ASN A 433 -10.30 11.29 -3.61
N GLU A 434 -11.21 11.65 -4.52
CA GLU A 434 -11.08 11.39 -5.96
C GLU A 434 -9.78 11.96 -6.56
N LYS A 435 -9.35 13.15 -6.16
CA LYS A 435 -8.11 13.77 -6.67
C LYS A 435 -6.86 12.96 -6.30
N LEU A 436 -6.77 12.51 -5.04
CA LEU A 436 -5.65 11.69 -4.58
C LEU A 436 -5.70 10.29 -5.21
N ARG A 437 -6.90 9.76 -5.42
CA ARG A 437 -7.11 8.47 -6.10
C ARG A 437 -6.59 8.54 -7.53
N GLU A 438 -7.01 9.56 -8.30
CA GLU A 438 -6.55 9.74 -9.68
C GLU A 438 -5.03 9.89 -9.74
N LEU A 439 -4.43 10.70 -8.85
CA LEU A 439 -3.00 10.92 -8.83
C LEU A 439 -2.21 9.62 -8.52
N SER A 440 -2.66 8.86 -7.52
CA SER A 440 -2.04 7.58 -7.18
C SER A 440 -2.27 6.50 -8.25
N SER A 441 -3.44 6.51 -8.90
CA SER A 441 -3.77 5.59 -10.00
C SER A 441 -2.91 5.84 -11.24
N VAL A 442 -2.77 7.11 -11.66
CA VAL A 442 -1.94 7.49 -12.82
C VAL A 442 -0.47 7.10 -12.61
N ASN A 443 0.02 7.15 -11.38
CA ASN A 443 1.40 6.80 -11.04
C ASN A 443 1.61 5.29 -10.80
N GLY A 444 0.56 4.45 -10.92
CA GLY A 444 0.66 3.02 -10.64
C GLY A 444 0.99 2.69 -9.18
N THR A 445 0.77 3.63 -8.26
CA THR A 445 1.04 3.49 -6.81
C THR A 445 -0.21 3.13 -6.01
N LEU A 446 -1.38 3.11 -6.66
CA LEU A 446 -2.67 2.83 -6.01
C LEU A 446 -2.95 1.32 -5.93
N TYR A 447 -3.22 0.84 -4.72
CA TYR A 447 -3.74 -0.50 -4.49
C TYR A 447 -5.26 -0.49 -4.38
N GLU A 448 -5.94 -0.82 -5.48
CA GLU A 448 -7.41 -0.95 -5.51
C GLU A 448 -7.91 -2.35 -5.09
N PHE A 449 -8.69 -2.42 -4.01
CA PHE A 449 -9.39 -3.64 -3.59
C PHE A 449 -10.88 -3.49 -3.84
N LEU A 450 -11.33 -4.02 -4.97
CA LEU A 450 -12.71 -3.92 -5.44
C LEU A 450 -13.49 -5.23 -5.18
N LEU A 451 -14.82 -5.13 -5.03
CA LEU A 451 -15.66 -6.32 -5.03
C LEU A 451 -15.62 -6.98 -6.42
N PRO A 452 -15.85 -8.31 -6.53
CA PRO A 452 -15.80 -9.02 -7.81
C PRO A 452 -16.64 -8.37 -8.93
N ASP A 453 -17.82 -7.87 -8.58
CA ASP A 453 -18.76 -7.23 -9.53
C ASP A 453 -18.33 -5.81 -9.98
N GLU A 454 -17.24 -5.27 -9.40
CA GLU A 454 -16.68 -3.94 -9.71
C GLU A 454 -15.31 -4.03 -10.38
N GLN A 455 -14.73 -5.23 -10.51
CA GLN A 455 -13.46 -5.42 -11.17
C GLN A 455 -13.63 -5.09 -12.67
N ARG A 456 -12.91 -4.07 -13.13
CA ARG A 456 -12.76 -3.80 -14.56
C ARG A 456 -11.76 -4.81 -15.14
N PRO A 457 -11.87 -5.18 -16.43
CA PRO A 457 -10.78 -5.85 -17.11
C PRO A 457 -9.52 -4.98 -16.95
N THR A 458 -8.42 -5.61 -16.52
CA THR A 458 -7.16 -4.96 -16.15
C THR A 458 -6.75 -3.93 -17.21
N GLU A 459 -6.63 -2.65 -16.85
CA GLU A 459 -5.97 -1.68 -17.74
C GLU A 459 -4.50 -2.06 -17.81
N GLU A 460 -4.02 -2.34 -19.02
CA GLU A 460 -2.67 -2.86 -19.27
C GLU A 460 -1.60 -1.86 -18.81
N LYS A 461 -0.67 -2.36 -17.96
CA LYS A 461 0.42 -1.58 -17.37
C LYS A 461 1.35 -1.05 -18.47
N VAL A 462 1.66 0.25 -18.44
CA VAL A 462 2.69 0.83 -19.32
C VAL A 462 4.06 0.35 -18.85
N LEU A 463 4.85 -0.23 -19.76
CA LEU A 463 6.17 -0.77 -19.47
C LEU A 463 7.28 0.22 -19.87
N HIS A 464 7.17 0.78 -21.07
CA HIS A 464 8.21 1.63 -21.67
C HIS A 464 7.59 2.80 -22.44
N HIS A 465 8.40 3.80 -22.75
CA HIS A 465 7.95 4.91 -23.60
C HIS A 465 9.03 5.43 -24.53
N VAL A 466 8.56 6.02 -25.63
CA VAL A 466 9.37 6.69 -26.65
C VAL A 466 8.91 8.14 -26.76
N ILE A 467 9.86 9.06 -26.78
CA ILE A 467 9.61 10.50 -26.99
C ILE A 467 10.09 10.91 -28.38
N ILE A 468 9.27 11.69 -29.09
CA ILE A 468 9.65 12.41 -30.30
C ILE A 468 9.56 13.91 -30.00
N LYS A 469 10.67 14.63 -30.14
CA LYS A 469 10.68 16.10 -30.14
C LYS A 469 11.01 16.60 -31.53
N ALA A 470 10.13 17.42 -32.09
CA ALA A 470 10.29 18.05 -33.39
C ALA A 470 10.33 19.57 -33.22
N ASP A 471 11.49 20.15 -33.49
CA ASP A 471 11.81 21.57 -33.24
C ASP A 471 11.91 22.36 -34.56
N ILE A 472 11.29 23.55 -34.61
CA ILE A 472 11.29 24.41 -35.81
C ILE A 472 12.55 25.28 -35.83
N ARG A 473 13.30 25.24 -36.92
CA ARG A 473 14.55 26.02 -37.02
C ARG A 473 14.31 27.49 -37.27
N ASP A 474 15.14 28.31 -36.61
CA ASP A 474 15.15 29.76 -36.72
C ASP A 474 13.74 30.39 -36.55
N SER A 475 12.89 29.75 -35.74
CA SER A 475 11.48 30.12 -35.55
C SER A 475 11.28 31.58 -35.16
N THR A 476 12.18 32.16 -34.38
CA THR A 476 12.13 33.58 -34.00
C THR A 476 12.31 34.50 -35.21
N ARG A 477 13.23 34.16 -36.12
CA ARG A 477 13.46 34.91 -37.36
C ARG A 477 12.29 34.71 -38.33
N LEU A 478 11.78 33.49 -38.42
CA LEU A 478 10.61 33.14 -39.23
C LEU A 478 9.36 33.90 -38.76
N THR A 479 9.11 33.93 -37.45
CA THR A 479 8.00 34.66 -36.82
C THR A 479 8.07 36.15 -37.16
N ARG A 480 9.26 36.76 -37.04
CA ARG A 480 9.47 38.17 -37.42
C ARG A 480 9.19 38.41 -38.91
N SER A 481 9.72 37.55 -39.78
CA SER A 481 9.49 37.67 -41.23
C SER A 481 8.01 37.51 -41.62
N LEU A 482 7.23 36.72 -40.89
CA LEU A 482 5.79 36.56 -41.13
C LEU A 482 5.03 37.80 -40.66
N MET A 483 5.37 38.32 -39.48
CA MET A 483 4.78 39.56 -38.94
C MET A 483 5.08 40.77 -39.84
N ASP A 484 6.31 40.92 -40.33
CA ASP A 484 6.71 41.99 -41.25
C ASP A 484 5.93 41.96 -42.59
N ARG A 485 5.41 40.78 -42.96
CA ARG A 485 4.55 40.56 -44.14
C ARG A 485 3.05 40.64 -43.83
N GLY A 486 2.67 41.02 -42.61
CA GLY A 486 1.28 41.13 -42.17
C GLY A 486 0.57 39.79 -41.98
N LEU A 487 1.32 38.69 -41.82
CA LEU A 487 0.78 37.33 -41.66
C LEU A 487 0.77 36.91 -40.19
N ASN A 488 -0.14 36.00 -39.83
CA ASN A 488 -0.24 35.45 -38.47
C ASN A 488 0.67 34.20 -38.31
N PRO A 489 1.74 34.25 -37.49
CA PRO A 489 2.65 33.12 -37.30
C PRO A 489 1.98 31.90 -36.67
N ALA A 490 1.03 32.10 -35.74
CA ALA A 490 0.34 31.00 -35.07
C ALA A 490 -0.50 30.18 -36.06
N SER A 491 -1.28 30.85 -36.91
CA SER A 491 -2.04 30.20 -37.98
C SER A 491 -1.11 29.52 -38.99
N TYR A 492 0.02 30.15 -39.32
CA TYR A 492 1.01 29.59 -40.22
C TYR A 492 1.62 28.28 -39.67
N PHE A 493 2.04 28.23 -38.40
CA PHE A 493 2.56 27.00 -37.79
C PHE A 493 1.48 25.93 -37.60
N SER A 494 0.26 26.32 -37.22
CA SER A 494 -0.86 25.39 -37.04
C SER A 494 -1.19 24.64 -38.33
N LEU A 495 -1.42 25.38 -39.42
CA LEU A 495 -1.89 24.82 -40.68
C LEU A 495 -0.82 24.02 -41.43
N ASN A 496 0.45 24.46 -41.36
CA ASN A 496 1.52 23.88 -42.17
C ASN A 496 2.37 22.84 -41.42
N PHE A 497 2.20 22.70 -40.09
CA PHE A 497 2.95 21.71 -39.30
C PHE A 497 2.09 21.00 -38.25
N PHE A 498 1.50 21.72 -37.28
CA PHE A 498 0.88 21.06 -36.13
C PHE A 498 -0.35 20.22 -36.50
N GLU A 499 -1.33 20.79 -37.19
CA GLU A 499 -2.56 20.08 -37.56
C GLU A 499 -2.32 18.90 -38.52
N PRO A 500 -1.48 19.02 -39.58
CA PRO A 500 -1.12 17.89 -40.41
C PRO A 500 -0.53 16.71 -39.61
N VAL A 501 0.34 16.99 -38.65
CA VAL A 501 0.96 15.94 -37.82
C VAL A 501 -0.05 15.35 -36.83
N TYR A 502 -0.95 16.15 -36.24
CA TYR A 502 -1.99 15.64 -35.34
C TYR A 502 -2.91 14.60 -35.99
N LYS A 503 -3.16 14.73 -37.30
CA LYS A 503 -3.94 13.75 -38.07
C LYS A 503 -3.24 12.39 -38.19
N LEU A 504 -1.91 12.32 -38.04
CA LEU A 504 -1.16 11.08 -38.08
C LEU A 504 -1.17 10.32 -36.74
N LEU A 505 -1.32 11.00 -35.60
CA LEU A 505 -1.08 10.39 -34.29
C LEU A 505 -1.87 9.10 -34.02
N PRO A 506 -3.19 9.02 -34.33
CA PRO A 506 -3.96 7.81 -34.09
C PRO A 506 -3.43 6.58 -34.84
N LYS A 507 -2.91 6.78 -36.06
CA LYS A 507 -2.36 5.70 -36.90
C LYS A 507 -1.14 5.03 -36.26
N TYR A 508 -0.37 5.79 -35.47
CA TYR A 508 0.85 5.30 -34.82
C TYR A 508 0.68 5.00 -33.33
N LYS A 509 -0.54 5.13 -32.79
CA LYS A 509 -0.82 5.12 -31.35
C LYS A 509 0.04 6.14 -30.58
N ALA A 510 0.37 7.26 -31.21
CA ALA A 510 1.11 8.34 -30.59
C ALA A 510 0.15 9.30 -29.88
N MET A 511 0.64 9.97 -28.83
CA MET A 511 -0.10 11.00 -28.11
C MET A 511 0.71 12.28 -28.00
N LYS A 512 0.01 13.41 -27.94
CA LYS A 512 0.62 14.71 -27.67
C LYS A 512 0.96 14.79 -26.18
N VAL A 513 2.20 15.17 -25.87
CA VAL A 513 2.63 15.43 -24.49
C VAL A 513 2.33 16.90 -24.15
N PHE A 514 2.99 17.84 -24.82
CA PHE A 514 2.72 19.28 -24.74
C PHE A 514 3.34 20.03 -25.94
N LEU A 515 3.05 21.33 -26.06
CA LEU A 515 3.72 22.24 -27.00
C LEU A 515 4.64 23.16 -26.21
N GLU A 516 5.90 23.25 -26.60
CA GLU A 516 6.91 24.10 -25.96
C GLU A 516 7.37 25.16 -26.96
N GLY A 517 6.74 26.34 -26.94
CA GLY A 517 7.03 27.39 -27.93
C GLY A 517 6.78 26.92 -29.36
N ASP A 518 7.86 26.69 -30.10
CA ASP A 518 7.94 26.23 -31.49
C ASP A 518 8.24 24.74 -31.65
N ALA A 519 8.38 23.98 -30.55
CA ALA A 519 8.61 22.55 -30.58
C ALA A 519 7.33 21.72 -30.30
N MET A 520 7.21 20.60 -31.00
CA MET A 520 6.18 19.59 -30.80
C MET A 520 6.76 18.38 -30.09
N ILE A 521 6.15 17.96 -28.98
CA ILE A 521 6.57 16.78 -28.22
C ILE A 521 5.46 15.73 -28.23
N LEU A 522 5.80 14.54 -28.70
CA LEU A 522 4.92 13.38 -28.82
C LEU A 522 5.48 12.20 -28.02
N ALA A 523 4.60 11.32 -27.56
CA ALA A 523 4.97 10.08 -26.89
C ALA A 523 4.27 8.86 -27.51
N LEU A 524 4.96 7.72 -27.54
CA LEU A 524 4.39 6.41 -27.79
C LEU A 524 4.62 5.55 -26.55
N LEU A 525 3.56 4.92 -26.03
CA LEU A 525 3.60 4.12 -24.81
C LEU A 525 3.45 2.64 -25.16
N GLU A 526 4.34 1.79 -24.64
CA GLU A 526 4.21 0.33 -24.75
C GLU A 526 3.55 -0.22 -23.51
N LYS A 527 2.54 -1.07 -23.70
CA LYS A 527 1.78 -1.69 -22.61
C LYS A 527 1.99 -3.20 -22.59
N GLU A 528 1.84 -3.77 -21.40
CA GLU A 528 1.92 -5.21 -21.19
C GLU A 528 0.88 -5.95 -22.05
N GLY A 529 1.36 -6.87 -22.90
CA GLY A 529 0.52 -7.63 -23.84
C GLY A 529 0.38 -7.02 -25.24
N GLU A 530 0.83 -5.77 -25.47
CA GLU A 530 0.90 -5.20 -26.82
C GLU A 530 2.22 -5.55 -27.53
N PRO A 531 2.25 -5.58 -28.89
CA PRO A 531 3.49 -5.71 -29.64
C PRO A 531 4.43 -4.53 -29.35
N GLU A 532 5.65 -4.85 -28.90
CA GLU A 532 6.73 -3.88 -28.66
C GLU A 532 7.28 -3.32 -29.98
N LEU A 533 6.62 -2.30 -30.53
CA LEU A 533 6.95 -1.66 -31.81
C LEU A 533 7.00 -0.12 -31.70
N ALA A 534 7.19 0.44 -30.50
CA ALA A 534 7.09 1.88 -30.32
C ALA A 534 8.22 2.65 -31.02
N VAL A 535 9.47 2.19 -30.97
CA VAL A 535 10.59 2.91 -31.59
C VAL A 535 10.50 2.87 -33.11
N SER A 536 10.22 1.70 -33.68
CA SER A 536 10.04 1.51 -35.11
C SER A 536 8.90 2.37 -35.65
N ARG A 537 7.75 2.43 -34.95
CA ARG A 537 6.64 3.34 -35.29
C ARG A 537 7.03 4.81 -35.16
N ALA A 538 7.80 5.18 -34.12
CA ALA A 538 8.30 6.53 -33.95
C ALA A 538 9.21 6.96 -35.10
N CYS A 539 10.11 6.09 -35.57
CA CYS A 539 10.97 6.33 -36.73
C CYS A 539 10.17 6.59 -38.00
N VAL A 540 9.11 5.81 -38.25
CA VAL A 540 8.25 6.01 -39.42
C VAL A 540 7.42 7.30 -39.28
N LEU A 541 6.85 7.56 -38.11
CA LEU A 541 6.10 8.77 -37.84
C LEU A 541 6.97 10.01 -38.07
N ALA A 542 8.19 10.05 -37.54
CA ALA A 542 9.13 11.14 -37.75
C ALA A 542 9.46 11.37 -39.24
N ARG A 543 9.59 10.30 -40.03
CA ARG A 543 9.80 10.43 -41.49
C ARG A 543 8.56 10.99 -42.19
N GLU A 544 7.36 10.47 -41.88
CA GLU A 544 6.11 10.99 -42.45
C GLU A 544 5.88 12.47 -42.04
N MET A 545 6.31 12.88 -40.84
CA MET A 545 6.30 14.29 -40.43
C MET A 545 7.16 15.16 -41.36
N LEU A 546 8.40 14.74 -41.66
CA LEU A 546 9.26 15.46 -42.60
C LEU A 546 8.70 15.48 -44.02
N ASP A 547 8.13 14.37 -44.49
CA ASP A 547 7.53 14.29 -45.83
C ASP A 547 6.32 15.23 -45.98
N ILE A 548 5.49 15.33 -44.93
CA ILE A 548 4.40 16.31 -44.87
C ILE A 548 4.96 17.73 -44.96
N VAL A 549 5.96 18.07 -44.13
CA VAL A 549 6.53 19.43 -44.14
C VAL A 549 7.16 19.77 -45.48
N ARG A 550 7.85 18.83 -46.13
CA ARG A 550 8.35 19.03 -47.51
C ARG A 550 7.23 19.30 -48.51
N GLY A 551 6.14 18.55 -48.42
CA GLY A 551 4.96 18.76 -49.27
C GLY A 551 4.35 20.14 -49.09
N TYR A 552 4.20 20.60 -47.85
CA TYR A 552 3.72 21.96 -47.56
C TYR A 552 4.73 23.03 -47.97
N ASN A 553 6.04 22.81 -47.80
CA ASN A 553 7.07 23.76 -48.24
C ASN A 553 6.98 24.06 -49.74
N HIS A 554 6.70 23.08 -50.59
CA HIS A 554 6.47 23.32 -52.01
C HIS A 554 5.26 24.25 -52.29
N LEU A 555 4.21 24.17 -51.46
CA LEU A 555 3.05 25.08 -51.56
C LEU A 555 3.40 26.47 -51.03
N LEU A 556 4.13 26.54 -49.91
CA LEU A 556 4.58 27.78 -49.28
C LEU A 556 5.49 28.58 -50.21
N GLU A 557 6.47 27.93 -50.82
CA GLU A 557 7.41 28.54 -51.77
C GLU A 557 6.68 29.11 -52.99
N ARG A 558 5.70 28.39 -53.55
CA ARG A 558 4.85 28.89 -54.65
C ARG A 558 4.02 30.10 -54.25
N ALA A 559 3.62 30.18 -52.98
CA ALA A 559 2.92 31.34 -52.41
C ALA A 559 3.88 32.46 -51.97
N GLY A 560 5.19 32.32 -52.20
CA GLY A 560 6.20 33.30 -51.79
C GLY A 560 6.45 33.34 -50.28
N LEU A 561 5.96 32.37 -49.52
CA LEU A 561 6.13 32.25 -48.07
C LEU A 561 7.46 31.53 -47.75
N PRO A 562 8.11 31.85 -46.62
CA PRO A 562 9.30 31.14 -46.18
C PRO A 562 8.98 29.64 -45.95
N PRO A 563 9.93 28.72 -46.16
CA PRO A 563 9.74 27.30 -45.86
C PRO A 563 9.95 27.01 -44.35
N LEU A 564 9.44 25.86 -43.91
CA LEU A 564 9.67 25.29 -42.58
C LEU A 564 10.84 24.33 -42.60
N GLU A 565 11.77 24.51 -41.68
CA GLU A 565 12.88 23.60 -41.41
C GLU A 565 12.67 22.97 -40.03
N LEU A 566 12.90 21.66 -39.92
CA LEU A 566 12.72 20.92 -38.66
C LEU A 566 14.01 20.23 -38.23
N GLY A 567 14.16 19.96 -36.94
CA GLY A 567 14.99 18.85 -36.50
C GLY A 567 14.24 17.96 -35.55
N ILE A 568 14.34 16.65 -35.77
CA ILE A 568 13.62 15.66 -34.97
C ILE A 568 14.62 14.85 -34.15
N GLY A 569 14.33 14.71 -32.85
CA GLY A 569 15.02 13.83 -31.93
C GLY A 569 14.08 12.74 -31.41
N ILE A 570 14.52 11.49 -31.41
CA ILE A 570 13.78 10.35 -30.84
C ILE A 570 14.60 9.72 -29.71
N SER A 571 14.00 9.60 -28.53
CA SER A 571 14.60 8.93 -27.38
C SER A 571 13.67 7.85 -26.83
N TYR A 572 14.26 6.78 -26.30
CA TYR A 572 13.58 5.65 -25.68
C TYR A 572 14.04 5.53 -24.23
N GLN A 573 13.09 5.26 -23.33
CA GLN A 573 13.38 4.96 -21.95
C GLN A 573 12.70 3.65 -21.54
N ASP A 574 13.50 2.77 -20.92
CA ASP A 574 13.12 1.44 -20.46
C ASP A 574 12.35 1.48 -19.13
N SER A 575 11.38 2.39 -19.03
CA SER A 575 10.49 2.55 -17.89
C SER A 575 9.21 3.29 -18.29
N ALA A 576 8.17 3.24 -17.47
CA ALA A 576 7.01 4.11 -17.63
C ALA A 576 7.40 5.59 -17.39
N PRO A 577 6.75 6.56 -18.07
CA PRO A 577 6.93 7.97 -17.79
C PRO A 577 6.26 8.37 -16.47
N LEU A 578 6.80 9.40 -15.80
CA LEU A 578 6.20 9.99 -14.61
C LEU A 578 5.30 11.17 -15.00
N TYR A 579 4.29 11.48 -14.19
CA TYR A 579 3.39 12.62 -14.44
C TYR A 579 3.23 13.51 -13.20
N LEU A 580 3.33 14.82 -13.40
CA LEU A 580 2.91 15.86 -12.46
C LEU A 580 1.51 16.37 -12.85
N MET A 581 0.69 16.69 -11.86
CA MET A 581 -0.60 17.33 -12.08
C MET A 581 -0.51 18.83 -11.80
N ALA A 582 -0.79 19.65 -12.82
CA ALA A 582 -0.98 21.09 -12.69
C ALA A 582 -2.45 21.43 -12.99
N GLY A 583 -3.31 21.36 -11.96
CA GLY A 583 -4.75 21.47 -12.15
C GLY A 583 -5.31 20.25 -12.90
N GLU A 584 -5.95 20.47 -14.04
CA GLU A 584 -6.45 19.41 -14.94
C GLU A 584 -5.39 18.94 -15.96
N GLN A 585 -4.25 19.63 -16.05
CA GLN A 585 -3.20 19.30 -17.01
C GLN A 585 -2.20 18.29 -16.43
N ARG A 586 -1.91 17.25 -17.23
CA ARG A 586 -0.85 16.27 -16.96
C ARG A 586 0.46 16.76 -17.60
N ILE A 587 1.50 16.91 -16.78
CA ILE A 587 2.85 17.27 -17.23
C ILE A 587 3.71 16.02 -17.11
N MET A 588 4.21 15.50 -18.23
CA MET A 588 5.10 14.34 -18.24
C MET A 588 6.51 14.75 -17.76
N ILE A 589 7.11 13.93 -16.90
CA ILE A 589 8.54 13.96 -16.56
C ILE A 589 9.17 12.66 -17.07
N SER A 590 10.26 12.81 -17.82
CA SER A 590 11.01 11.70 -18.39
C SER A 590 12.41 12.18 -18.78
N ASP A 591 13.42 11.33 -18.58
CA ASP A 591 14.78 11.63 -19.05
C ASP A 591 14.85 11.62 -20.58
N ALA A 592 13.99 10.83 -21.23
CA ALA A 592 13.85 10.82 -22.68
C ALA A 592 13.34 12.16 -23.24
N LEU A 593 12.63 12.99 -22.45
CA LEU A 593 12.29 14.36 -22.86
C LEU A 593 13.55 15.20 -23.03
N ASN A 594 14.42 15.21 -22.02
CA ASN A 594 15.67 15.98 -22.03
C ASN A 594 16.64 15.48 -23.12
N GLU A 595 16.72 14.16 -23.31
CA GLU A 595 17.56 13.58 -24.36
C GLU A 595 17.00 13.92 -25.76
N SER A 596 15.69 13.80 -25.98
CA SER A 596 15.07 14.12 -27.27
C SER A 596 15.31 15.58 -27.69
N ASP A 597 15.33 16.50 -26.73
CA ASP A 597 15.69 17.91 -26.94
C ASP A 597 17.10 18.06 -27.49
N ARG A 598 18.09 17.48 -26.81
CA ARG A 598 19.50 17.48 -27.26
C ARG A 598 19.65 16.87 -28.66
N LEU A 599 18.98 15.75 -28.94
CA LEU A 599 19.02 15.08 -30.24
C LEU A 599 18.38 15.90 -31.36
N SER A 600 17.32 16.64 -31.01
CA SER A 600 16.63 17.55 -31.91
C SER A 600 17.37 18.87 -32.11
N SER A 601 18.55 19.13 -31.52
CA SER A 601 19.22 20.44 -31.60
C SER A 601 20.10 20.62 -32.86
N CYS A 602 20.32 21.89 -33.26
CA CYS A 602 21.24 22.24 -34.36
C CYS A 602 22.07 23.48 -34.02
N ASN A 603 23.40 23.35 -34.05
CA ASN A 603 24.35 24.40 -33.74
C ASN A 603 24.62 25.28 -34.97
N LYS A 604 24.58 26.61 -34.81
CA LYS A 604 24.80 27.59 -35.90
C LYS A 604 26.16 27.46 -36.59
N ARG A 605 27.22 27.08 -35.87
CA ARG A 605 28.56 26.87 -36.47
C ARG A 605 28.58 25.58 -37.28
N ALA A 606 28.01 24.51 -36.75
CA ALA A 606 27.86 23.25 -37.47
C ALA A 606 27.04 23.43 -38.75
N ARG A 607 25.93 24.18 -38.69
CA ARG A 607 25.11 24.55 -39.85
C ARG A 607 25.93 25.20 -40.96
N LYS A 608 26.74 26.22 -40.66
CA LYS A 608 27.61 26.89 -41.64
C LYS A 608 28.70 25.98 -42.24
N ALA A 609 29.19 25.02 -41.47
CA ALA A 609 30.22 24.09 -41.92
C ALA A 609 29.64 23.02 -42.85
N VAL A 610 28.48 22.46 -42.49
CA VAL A 610 27.84 21.36 -43.21
C VAL A 610 27.01 21.84 -44.41
N GLU A 611 26.34 22.99 -44.37
CA GLU A 611 25.55 23.51 -45.51
C GLU A 611 26.37 23.73 -46.79
N ARG A 612 27.69 23.86 -46.67
CA ARG A 612 28.60 23.98 -47.82
C ARG A 612 28.86 22.65 -48.52
N LEU A 613 28.49 21.54 -47.87
CA LEU A 613 28.71 20.19 -48.32
C LEU A 613 27.36 19.70 -48.82
N GLU A 614 27.26 19.39 -50.11
CA GLU A 614 26.07 18.79 -50.73
C GLU A 614 25.90 17.34 -50.24
N SER A 615 25.60 17.21 -48.94
CA SER A 615 25.47 15.94 -48.24
C SER A 615 24.12 15.28 -48.53
N LEU A 616 24.12 13.94 -48.66
CA LEU A 616 22.90 13.14 -48.70
C LEU A 616 22.19 13.04 -47.34
N PHE A 617 22.93 13.32 -46.27
CA PHE A 617 22.53 13.16 -44.87
C PHE A 617 22.28 14.50 -44.18
N ASN A 618 21.35 14.48 -43.22
CA ASN A 618 20.79 15.67 -42.57
C ASN A 618 21.18 15.79 -41.09
N VAL A 619 21.91 14.81 -40.57
CA VAL A 619 22.37 14.78 -39.18
C VAL A 619 23.89 14.60 -39.13
N TYR A 620 24.57 15.39 -38.31
CA TYR A 620 25.97 15.18 -37.95
C TYR A 620 26.18 15.52 -36.48
N ALA A 621 27.08 14.81 -35.81
CA ALA A 621 27.41 15.05 -34.43
C ALA A 621 28.93 15.09 -34.29
N PHE A 622 29.45 16.12 -33.64
CA PHE A 622 30.88 16.35 -33.47
C PHE A 622 31.22 16.52 -32.00
N GLN A 623 32.34 15.96 -31.57
CA GLN A 623 32.85 16.14 -30.23
C GLN A 623 33.93 17.23 -30.21
N THR A 624 33.85 18.17 -29.27
CA THR A 624 34.74 19.34 -29.22
C THR A 624 35.88 19.25 -28.19
N VAL A 625 35.85 18.22 -27.33
CA VAL A 625 36.78 17.98 -26.21
C VAL A 625 37.17 16.49 -26.18
N SER A 626 38.36 16.11 -25.73
CA SER A 626 38.80 14.70 -25.64
C SER A 626 37.95 13.89 -24.65
N ASP A 627 37.81 12.58 -24.86
CA ASP A 627 37.13 11.68 -23.91
C ASP A 627 37.77 11.72 -22.51
N ALA A 628 39.10 11.86 -22.43
CA ALA A 628 39.84 11.99 -21.17
C ALA A 628 39.49 13.27 -20.37
N ASP A 629 39.10 14.36 -21.05
CA ASP A 629 38.79 15.65 -20.43
C ASP A 629 37.27 15.84 -20.21
N ALA A 630 36.44 15.08 -20.93
CA ALA A 630 34.98 15.21 -20.91
C ALA A 630 34.30 14.43 -19.76
N GLY A 631 34.90 13.32 -19.31
CA GLY A 631 34.36 12.50 -18.21
C GLY A 631 32.90 12.07 -18.46
N GLU A 632 32.06 12.15 -17.41
CA GLU A 632 30.62 11.84 -17.49
C GLU A 632 29.79 12.91 -18.23
N ASN A 633 30.34 14.11 -18.50
CA ASN A 633 29.63 15.23 -19.13
C ASN A 633 29.92 15.33 -20.65
N ALA A 634 30.26 14.22 -21.30
CA ALA A 634 30.65 14.20 -22.71
C ALA A 634 29.54 14.69 -23.67
N ASP A 635 28.27 14.64 -23.25
CA ASP A 635 27.15 15.18 -24.04
C ASP A 635 27.09 16.71 -24.08
N ASP A 636 27.63 17.40 -23.06
CA ASP A 636 27.62 18.87 -22.99
C ASP A 636 28.63 19.50 -23.97
N PHE A 637 29.62 18.73 -24.41
CA PHE A 637 30.66 19.14 -25.36
C PHE A 637 30.37 18.70 -26.80
N MET A 638 29.13 18.28 -27.08
CA MET A 638 28.69 17.88 -28.41
C MET A 638 28.21 19.07 -29.23
N MET A 639 28.78 19.23 -30.42
CA MET A 639 28.28 20.14 -31.44
C MET A 639 27.42 19.36 -32.44
N SER A 640 26.10 19.56 -32.39
CA SER A 640 25.13 18.85 -33.23
C SER A 640 24.74 19.66 -34.48
N TYR A 641 24.55 18.97 -35.61
CA TYR A 641 23.85 19.46 -36.79
C TYR A 641 22.66 18.54 -37.03
N ASN A 642 21.46 19.10 -37.06
CA ASN A 642 20.24 18.37 -37.40
C ASN A 642 19.32 19.32 -38.16
N LEU A 643 19.31 19.24 -39.50
CA LEU A 643 18.53 20.12 -40.35
C LEU A 643 17.72 19.29 -41.33
N ASN A 644 16.41 19.25 -41.15
CA ASN A 644 15.48 18.30 -41.78
C ASN A 644 15.91 16.83 -41.57
N GLY A 645 16.54 16.56 -40.43
CA GLY A 645 17.04 15.26 -40.02
C GLY A 645 16.24 14.64 -38.89
N ILE A 646 16.47 13.34 -38.67
CA ILE A 646 15.88 12.57 -37.59
C ILE A 646 17.02 11.85 -36.87
N ARG A 647 17.37 12.30 -35.68
CA ARG A 647 18.41 11.67 -34.85
C ARG A 647 17.75 10.82 -33.77
N ILE A 648 18.26 9.61 -33.56
CA ILE A 648 17.74 8.70 -32.51
C ILE A 648 18.82 8.41 -31.47
N SER A 649 18.42 8.18 -30.21
CA SER A 649 19.36 7.80 -29.15
C SER A 649 19.94 6.40 -29.38
N PRO A 650 21.13 6.10 -28.83
CA PRO A 650 21.66 4.74 -28.85
C PRO A 650 20.71 3.71 -28.23
N ALA A 651 20.01 4.08 -27.15
CA ALA A 651 19.00 3.24 -26.51
C ALA A 651 17.81 2.96 -27.45
N ALA A 652 17.35 3.98 -28.18
CA ALA A 652 16.32 3.80 -29.20
C ALA A 652 16.81 2.88 -30.34
N PHE A 653 18.03 3.05 -30.84
CA PHE A 653 18.57 2.16 -31.88
C PHE A 653 18.70 0.70 -31.40
N ALA A 654 19.18 0.49 -30.17
CA ALA A 654 19.27 -0.84 -29.58
C ALA A 654 17.89 -1.50 -29.42
N LYS A 655 16.87 -0.73 -29.00
CA LYS A 655 15.48 -1.20 -28.96
C LYS A 655 14.95 -1.48 -30.37
N LEU A 656 15.20 -0.61 -31.35
CA LEU A 656 14.79 -0.81 -32.75
C LEU A 656 15.31 -2.13 -33.34
N GLN A 657 16.55 -2.50 -33.03
CA GLN A 657 17.13 -3.78 -33.44
C GLN A 657 16.43 -5.01 -32.83
N LYS A 658 15.74 -4.83 -31.69
CA LYS A 658 14.90 -5.86 -31.07
C LYS A 658 13.49 -5.89 -31.65
N GLU A 659 12.95 -4.73 -32.03
CA GLU A 659 11.59 -4.58 -32.56
C GLU A 659 11.44 -5.11 -33.99
N ILE A 660 12.43 -4.87 -34.85
CA ILE A 660 12.39 -5.25 -36.28
C ILE A 660 13.72 -5.84 -36.75
N SER A 661 13.66 -6.63 -37.82
CA SER A 661 14.86 -7.07 -38.52
C SER A 661 15.47 -5.94 -39.36
N LEU A 662 16.74 -5.63 -39.10
CA LEU A 662 17.53 -4.64 -39.82
C LEU A 662 18.63 -5.33 -40.63
N GLU A 663 18.62 -5.14 -41.94
CA GLU A 663 19.66 -5.61 -42.85
C GLU A 663 20.77 -4.57 -43.00
N PRO A 664 22.05 -4.92 -42.73
CA PRO A 664 23.15 -4.02 -42.99
C PRO A 664 23.35 -3.82 -44.50
N ARG A 665 23.53 -2.57 -44.89
CA ARG A 665 23.82 -2.11 -46.25
C ARG A 665 24.97 -1.13 -46.19
N HIS A 666 25.65 -0.96 -47.31
CA HIS A 666 26.71 0.03 -47.45
C HIS A 666 26.35 1.01 -48.55
N LEU A 667 26.70 2.27 -48.36
CA LEU A 667 26.53 3.30 -49.39
C LEU A 667 27.83 4.09 -49.51
N ASP A 668 28.34 4.18 -50.73
CA ASP A 668 29.46 5.05 -51.06
C ASP A 668 28.91 6.42 -51.42
N ALA A 669 29.19 7.41 -50.57
CA ALA A 669 28.80 8.79 -50.77
C ALA A 669 29.91 9.73 -50.28
N PRO A 670 29.95 11.00 -50.72
CA PRO A 670 30.94 11.95 -50.24
C PRO A 670 30.94 12.03 -48.70
N ALA A 671 32.13 11.89 -48.11
CA ALA A 671 32.33 12.04 -46.68
C ALA A 671 32.75 13.47 -46.32
N LEU A 672 32.51 13.86 -45.06
CA LEU A 672 33.05 15.13 -44.54
C LEU A 672 34.59 15.13 -44.59
N TRP A 673 35.20 13.96 -44.39
CA TRP A 673 36.65 13.76 -44.45
C TRP A 673 36.98 12.46 -45.21
N GLY A 674 37.68 12.59 -46.34
CA GLY A 674 38.15 11.45 -47.14
C GLY A 674 37.02 10.72 -47.89
N SER A 675 37.15 9.39 -47.99
CA SER A 675 36.13 8.48 -48.53
C SER A 675 35.62 7.58 -47.41
N GLU A 676 34.37 7.76 -46.98
CA GLU A 676 33.74 6.97 -45.92
C GLU A 676 32.70 6.04 -46.56
N ARG A 677 32.77 4.75 -46.23
CA ARG A 677 31.75 3.77 -46.61
C ARG A 677 30.68 3.76 -45.53
N TYR A 678 29.57 4.44 -45.76
CA TYR A 678 28.53 4.61 -44.76
C TYR A 678 27.84 3.28 -44.44
N ARG A 679 27.69 2.96 -43.16
CA ARG A 679 26.95 1.80 -42.69
C ARG A 679 25.48 2.17 -42.51
N LEU A 680 24.62 1.51 -43.28
CA LEU A 680 23.18 1.70 -43.27
C LEU A 680 22.51 0.42 -42.78
N HIS A 681 21.33 0.56 -42.18
CA HIS A 681 20.51 -0.53 -41.68
C HIS A 681 19.10 -0.36 -42.25
N SER A 682 18.67 -1.29 -43.10
CA SER A 682 17.37 -1.23 -43.78
C SER A 682 16.38 -2.23 -43.17
N GLY A 683 15.17 -1.81 -42.86
CA GLY A 683 14.13 -2.69 -42.30
C GLY A 683 12.72 -2.30 -42.73
N LEU A 684 11.75 -3.19 -42.49
CA LEU A 684 10.32 -2.96 -42.74
C LEU A 684 9.58 -2.86 -41.40
N VAL A 685 8.78 -1.81 -41.24
CA VAL A 685 8.00 -1.53 -40.03
C VAL A 685 6.51 -1.75 -40.30
N ALA A 686 5.85 -2.52 -39.45
CA ALA A 686 4.40 -2.68 -39.47
C ALA A 686 3.71 -1.53 -38.72
N VAL A 687 2.98 -0.69 -39.48
CA VAL A 687 2.28 0.49 -38.95
C VAL A 687 0.79 0.19 -38.70
N GLY A 688 0.23 -0.78 -39.39
CA GLY A 688 -1.13 -1.30 -39.21
C GLY A 688 -1.21 -2.74 -39.72
N SER A 689 -2.41 -3.32 -39.71
CA SER A 689 -2.64 -4.73 -40.05
C SER A 689 -2.00 -5.16 -41.38
N ASP A 690 -1.98 -4.26 -42.37
CA ASP A 690 -1.45 -4.54 -43.72
C ASP A 690 -0.56 -3.40 -44.29
N ILE A 691 -0.05 -2.50 -43.44
CA ILE A 691 0.75 -1.35 -43.89
C ILE A 691 2.18 -1.48 -43.41
N PHE A 692 3.09 -1.76 -44.35
CA PHE A 692 4.52 -1.81 -44.11
C PHE A 692 5.23 -0.58 -44.66
N ARG A 693 6.13 0.00 -43.87
CA ARG A 693 6.96 1.14 -44.27
C ARG A 693 8.44 0.77 -44.14
N LYS A 694 9.19 0.92 -45.22
CA LYS A 694 10.66 0.73 -45.21
C LYS A 694 11.31 1.87 -44.43
N ILE A 695 12.22 1.58 -43.52
CA ILE A 695 13.10 2.57 -42.87
C ILE A 695 14.56 2.26 -43.20
N VAL A 696 15.39 3.30 -43.19
CA VAL A 696 16.85 3.17 -43.34
C VAL A 696 17.47 3.99 -42.23
N VAL A 697 18.37 3.39 -41.45
CA VAL A 697 19.09 4.05 -40.37
C VAL A 697 20.57 4.08 -40.71
N ARG A 698 21.19 5.26 -40.73
CA ARG A 698 22.63 5.40 -40.82
C ARG A 698 23.25 5.32 -39.44
N GLU A 699 24.31 4.53 -39.33
CA GLU A 699 25.24 4.51 -38.21
C GLU A 699 26.55 5.18 -38.65
N SER A 700 27.02 6.17 -37.90
CA SER A 700 28.29 6.85 -38.18
C SER A 700 29.01 7.19 -36.87
N GLN A 701 30.34 7.18 -36.91
CA GLN A 701 31.16 7.51 -35.74
C GLN A 701 31.19 9.01 -35.51
N ILE A 702 31.23 9.41 -34.23
CA ILE A 702 31.37 10.81 -33.85
C ILE A 702 32.84 11.19 -34.02
N PRO A 703 33.19 12.18 -34.86
CA PRO A 703 34.54 12.68 -34.97
C PRO A 703 34.81 13.76 -33.93
N GLN A 704 36.04 13.79 -33.44
CA GLN A 704 36.57 14.88 -32.64
C GLN A 704 37.07 16.00 -33.57
N ILE A 705 36.67 17.23 -33.29
CA ILE A 705 37.07 18.43 -34.05
C ILE A 705 37.62 19.52 -33.12
N ASP A 706 38.43 20.44 -33.65
CA ASP A 706 38.73 21.69 -32.93
C ASP A 706 37.52 22.64 -33.00
N PRO A 707 36.99 23.13 -31.86
CA PRO A 707 35.81 23.98 -31.84
C PRO A 707 36.01 25.37 -32.49
N ARG A 708 37.26 25.79 -32.75
CA ARG A 708 37.60 27.11 -33.32
C ARG A 708 37.61 27.11 -34.83
N ASN A 709 38.11 26.06 -35.47
CA ASN A 709 38.27 25.98 -36.93
C ASN A 709 37.60 24.75 -37.57
N SER A 710 36.95 23.89 -36.78
CA SER A 710 36.29 22.66 -37.21
C SER A 710 37.21 21.66 -37.92
N SER A 711 38.52 21.73 -37.68
CA SER A 711 39.47 20.75 -38.21
C SER A 711 39.34 19.42 -37.48
N PHE A 712 39.35 18.32 -38.25
CA PHE A 712 39.35 16.96 -37.72
C PHE A 712 40.57 16.68 -36.85
N LYS A 713 40.36 16.04 -35.70
CA LYS A 713 41.41 15.59 -34.76
C LYS A 713 41.53 14.07 -34.69
N GLY A 714 40.42 13.35 -34.76
CA GLY A 714 40.39 11.89 -34.63
C GLY A 714 38.95 11.36 -34.58
N TRP A 715 38.81 10.04 -34.67
CA TRP A 715 37.54 9.35 -34.46
C TRP A 715 37.39 8.95 -32.99
N THR A 716 36.17 9.04 -32.46
CA THR A 716 35.84 8.56 -31.10
C THR A 716 35.22 7.18 -31.17
N ASP A 717 35.13 6.50 -30.02
CA ASP A 717 34.43 5.20 -29.92
C ASP A 717 32.90 5.33 -29.93
N ARG A 718 32.38 6.57 -29.92
CA ARG A 718 30.95 6.86 -29.87
C ARG A 718 30.36 6.91 -31.28
N ALA A 719 29.13 6.43 -31.42
CA ALA A 719 28.37 6.50 -32.65
C ALA A 719 27.11 7.36 -32.49
N TYR A 720 26.60 7.87 -33.61
CA TYR A 720 25.28 8.48 -33.70
C TYR A 720 24.45 7.82 -34.81
N TYR A 721 23.14 7.92 -34.66
CA TYR A 721 22.19 7.23 -35.51
C TYR A 721 21.20 8.22 -36.13
N GLU A 722 21.03 8.12 -37.45
CA GLU A 722 20.09 8.94 -38.21
C GLU A 722 19.07 8.06 -38.91
N VAL A 723 17.78 8.33 -38.73
CA VAL A 723 16.75 7.78 -39.62
C VAL A 723 16.76 8.59 -40.91
N CYS A 724 17.25 7.98 -41.99
CA CYS A 724 17.41 8.62 -43.28
C CYS A 724 16.05 9.04 -43.83
N SER A 725 15.90 10.32 -44.16
CA SER A 725 14.68 10.87 -44.74
C SER A 725 14.84 11.25 -46.21
N ASN A 726 16.06 11.24 -46.77
CA ASN A 726 16.32 11.64 -48.16
C ASN A 726 15.88 10.54 -49.14
N PRO A 727 14.95 10.80 -50.07
CA PRO A 727 14.49 9.82 -51.06
C PRO A 727 15.61 9.22 -51.91
N ALA A 728 16.69 9.97 -52.17
CA ALA A 728 17.81 9.50 -52.97
C ALA A 728 18.51 8.28 -52.33
N ILE A 729 18.61 8.23 -51.00
CA ILE A 729 19.19 7.09 -50.27
C ILE A 729 18.36 5.83 -50.50
N TYR A 730 17.03 5.96 -50.49
CA TYR A 730 16.12 4.84 -50.74
C TYR A 730 16.19 4.34 -52.18
N ALA A 731 16.36 5.25 -53.16
CA ALA A 731 16.52 4.90 -54.56
C ALA A 731 17.84 4.14 -54.80
N MET A 732 18.96 4.66 -54.30
CA MET A 732 20.28 4.01 -54.42
C MET A 732 20.29 2.60 -53.80
N LEU A 733 19.66 2.43 -52.64
CA LEU A 733 19.52 1.12 -52.00
C LEU A 733 18.49 0.18 -52.67
N GLY A 734 17.66 0.71 -53.57
CA GLY A 734 16.70 -0.08 -54.35
C GLY A 734 17.31 -0.65 -55.64
N GLU A 735 18.21 0.10 -56.28
CA GLU A 735 18.84 -0.27 -57.56
C GLU A 735 19.87 -1.41 -57.41
N GLU A 736 20.53 -1.54 -56.25
CA GLU A 736 21.43 -2.67 -55.96
C GLU A 736 20.72 -4.05 -55.97
N GLY A 737 19.40 -4.08 -55.76
CA GLY A 737 18.61 -5.33 -55.83
C GLY A 737 18.25 -5.77 -57.25
N ALA A 738 18.34 -4.88 -58.24
CA ALA A 738 17.98 -5.16 -59.64
C ALA A 738 19.18 -5.48 -60.53
N ALA A 739 20.40 -5.13 -60.11
CA ALA A 739 21.64 -5.41 -60.83
C ALA A 739 22.26 -6.80 -60.52
N GLY A 740 21.57 -7.61 -59.70
CA GLY A 740 22.04 -8.93 -59.23
C GLY A 740 21.09 -10.09 -59.52
N VAL A 741 20.26 -10.00 -60.57
CA VAL A 741 19.44 -11.13 -61.08
C VAL A 741 19.94 -11.56 -62.45
#